data_AF-A0A9P4WN98-F1
#
_entry.id   AF-A0A9P4WN98-F1
#
_cell.length_a   1.000
_cell.length_b   1.000
_cell.length_c   1.000
_cell.angle_alpha   90.00
_cell.angle_beta   90.00
_cell.angle_gamma   90.00
#
_symmetry.space_group_name_H-M   'P 1'
#
loop_
_entity.id
_entity.type
_entity.pdbx_description
1 polymer ?
#
loop_
_entity_poly.entity_id
_entity_poly.type
_entity_poly.pdbx_seq_one_letter_code
_entity_poly.pdbx_strand_id
1 'polypeptide(L)'
;MCLSFLTLTSAASSNILPGVPKLKGYPILGAIPVYFRDGMALMLETLTSLGDEGISYAQVGNKTLVSVHDPVMAKEVLGFTDKIASRSEESPYDLIEARLIRSRLGDPRVFSWSPFWTLIRLLDNNLFDDVGHEAMRQRGVFIKEFNNPLSNIDKFDGVMRVAIAHVKAIAGDADKAVIPDIRHAADSFAATLWGDTLYGRSDALTDGRVMKVADEILRRAGSPWPSASYSLMLTLGLVEPGKPTPSEAKVRAEIEDLYEKNVQHLEDYERNNPDSSMKTIRSLSVADGGKRTGPLTSIGSNITWTLIELQKRPDVLTKLLSEIESVDEVSFTTITTKMPYLNAIIMEINRLYPSVPATLRVIEREARLATANQPVILKPGMMVYLSYLHMHTSPKYWGPTASKFDPDRFLGGIDKSKPFMAFGSGTRDCVGYKFALLAVKVYLITLLKTYTFKVEENNCTPKLNTLLETSGPYIAHLVNAPGWTDVDLGSIPCAFSTAENMVHRSHVQKGETVVITGVSGGVGAAAVQLCKRRGARVIAVAGKHKGQRMLDVGADEVIARGESVSGSLSMMSVEVVLDVVAELSFTDLLDVLKKGGRYATAGAIAGPIVELDIRTLYLKDLSFFGCTLQDEEVFGNLVKYIEKGEIKRHVGEVFKLKDIGTAQEVFQSKESSGKFVLKVK
;
A
#
# COMPACT_ATOMS: atom_id res chain seq x y z
N MET A 1 -20.79 -52.28 -22.42
CA MET A 1 -20.83 -50.81 -22.30
C MET A 1 -19.56 -50.10 -22.82
N CYS A 2 -18.77 -50.70 -23.72
CA CYS A 2 -17.51 -50.11 -24.24
C CYS A 2 -17.54 -49.70 -25.72
N LEU A 3 -18.71 -49.56 -26.36
CA LEU A 3 -18.81 -49.36 -27.82
C LEU A 3 -19.61 -48.12 -28.25
N SER A 4 -20.07 -47.28 -27.32
CA SER A 4 -20.80 -46.03 -27.63
C SER A 4 -19.92 -44.75 -27.60
N PHE A 5 -18.60 -44.88 -27.40
CA PHE A 5 -17.65 -43.76 -27.51
C PHE A 5 -17.30 -43.37 -28.97
N LEU A 6 -17.76 -44.16 -29.96
CA LEU A 6 -17.31 -44.06 -31.35
C LEU A 6 -18.29 -43.38 -32.33
N THR A 7 -19.37 -42.77 -31.84
CA THR A 7 -20.20 -41.85 -32.66
C THR A 7 -20.01 -40.40 -32.24
N LEU A 8 -18.75 -39.99 -32.02
CA LEU A 8 -18.35 -38.59 -32.15
C LEU A 8 -18.13 -38.36 -33.63
N THR A 9 -19.19 -37.94 -34.34
CA THR A 9 -19.06 -37.48 -35.72
C THR A 9 -17.95 -36.43 -35.77
N SER A 10 -16.99 -36.73 -36.63
CA SER A 10 -15.88 -35.89 -37.05
C SER A 10 -16.36 -34.50 -37.49
N ALA A 11 -16.50 -33.58 -36.54
CA ALA A 11 -16.42 -32.13 -36.79
C ALA A 11 -14.96 -31.63 -36.62
N ALA A 12 -14.00 -32.55 -36.56
CA ALA A 12 -12.61 -32.27 -36.19
C ALA A 12 -11.76 -31.65 -37.32
N SER A 13 -12.28 -31.47 -38.54
CA SER A 13 -11.50 -31.02 -39.71
C SER A 13 -12.00 -29.76 -40.42
N SER A 14 -13.15 -29.17 -40.06
CA SER A 14 -13.60 -27.93 -40.72
C SER A 14 -12.87 -26.72 -40.14
N ASN A 15 -12.45 -25.82 -41.04
CA ASN A 15 -11.85 -24.54 -40.68
C ASN A 15 -12.94 -23.65 -40.06
N ILE A 16 -13.17 -23.76 -38.74
CA ILE A 16 -14.29 -23.12 -38.02
C ILE A 16 -14.28 -21.60 -38.21
N LEU A 17 -13.09 -21.00 -38.20
CA LEU A 17 -12.87 -19.59 -38.47
C LEU A 17 -11.91 -19.48 -39.67
N PRO A 18 -12.44 -19.39 -40.91
CA PRO A 18 -11.61 -19.30 -42.11
C PRO A 18 -10.62 -18.14 -42.02
N GLY A 19 -9.35 -18.41 -42.31
CA GLY A 19 -8.27 -17.41 -42.32
C GLY A 19 -7.78 -16.95 -40.94
N VAL A 20 -8.33 -17.48 -39.85
CA VAL A 20 -7.79 -17.23 -38.50
C VAL A 20 -6.80 -18.35 -38.13
N PRO A 21 -5.58 -18.04 -37.65
CA PRO A 21 -4.63 -19.05 -37.20
C PRO A 21 -5.19 -19.97 -36.11
N LYS A 22 -5.12 -21.29 -36.34
CA LYS A 22 -5.61 -22.34 -35.43
C LYS A 22 -4.46 -22.99 -34.66
N LEU A 23 -4.52 -23.01 -33.33
CA LEU A 23 -3.64 -23.83 -32.51
C LEU A 23 -3.97 -25.32 -32.75
N LYS A 24 -3.02 -26.06 -33.30
CA LYS A 24 -3.17 -27.49 -33.57
C LYS A 24 -3.19 -28.24 -32.24
N GLY A 25 -4.28 -28.99 -32.02
CA GLY A 25 -4.47 -29.84 -30.85
C GLY A 25 -4.51 -31.32 -31.22
N TYR A 26 -4.77 -32.17 -30.23
CA TYR A 26 -4.98 -33.60 -30.43
C TYR A 26 -6.30 -33.88 -31.15
N PRO A 27 -6.41 -34.96 -31.95
CA PRO A 27 -7.68 -35.38 -32.54
C PRO A 27 -8.76 -35.51 -31.47
N ILE A 28 -9.96 -34.94 -31.72
CA ILE A 28 -11.13 -34.92 -30.82
C ILE A 28 -10.96 -34.05 -29.55
N LEU A 29 -9.82 -34.14 -28.86
CA LEU A 29 -9.57 -33.42 -27.60
C LEU A 29 -9.13 -31.96 -27.80
N GLY A 30 -8.66 -31.59 -28.99
CA GLY A 30 -8.16 -30.25 -29.27
C GLY A 30 -7.00 -29.87 -28.36
N ALA A 31 -7.02 -28.66 -27.81
CA ALA A 31 -5.99 -28.12 -26.93
C ALA A 31 -6.13 -28.55 -25.45
N ILE A 32 -7.06 -29.46 -25.12
CA ILE A 32 -7.22 -29.97 -23.74
C ILE A 32 -5.89 -30.51 -23.17
N PRO A 33 -5.13 -31.39 -23.85
CA PRO A 33 -3.87 -31.89 -23.28
C PRO A 33 -2.83 -30.79 -23.03
N VAL A 34 -2.84 -29.73 -23.85
CA VAL A 34 -1.99 -28.55 -23.65
C VAL A 34 -2.42 -27.80 -22.39
N TYR A 35 -3.73 -27.56 -22.22
CA TYR A 35 -4.27 -26.94 -21.01
C TYR A 35 -3.93 -27.72 -19.73
N PHE A 36 -4.00 -29.06 -19.78
CA PHE A 36 -3.71 -29.91 -18.62
C PHE A 36 -2.22 -29.99 -18.28
N ARG A 37 -1.35 -30.00 -19.29
CA ARG A 37 0.11 -30.08 -19.11
C ARG A 37 0.69 -28.74 -18.68
N ASP A 38 0.27 -27.66 -19.35
CA ASP A 38 0.94 -26.36 -19.31
C ASP A 38 0.12 -25.28 -18.59
N GLY A 39 -1.15 -25.55 -18.27
CA GLY A 39 -2.07 -24.58 -17.67
C GLY A 39 -2.68 -23.63 -18.69
N MET A 40 -3.71 -22.87 -18.25
CA MET A 40 -4.43 -21.95 -19.13
C MET A 40 -3.54 -20.81 -19.59
N ALA A 41 -2.72 -20.28 -18.68
CA ALA A 41 -1.79 -19.19 -18.92
C ALA A 41 -0.88 -19.42 -20.14
N LEU A 42 -0.16 -20.54 -20.18
CA LEU A 42 0.78 -20.84 -21.28
C LEU A 42 0.05 -21.15 -22.59
N MET A 43 -1.12 -21.78 -22.53
CA MET A 43 -1.96 -22.00 -23.71
C MET A 43 -2.40 -20.66 -24.32
N LEU A 44 -2.75 -19.67 -23.50
CA LEU A 44 -3.14 -18.34 -23.96
C LEU A 44 -1.96 -17.53 -24.50
N GLU A 45 -0.78 -17.67 -23.92
CA GLU A 45 0.46 -17.11 -24.46
C GLU A 45 0.77 -17.71 -25.84
N THR A 46 0.61 -19.03 -25.99
CA THR A 46 0.77 -19.73 -27.27
C THR A 46 -0.24 -19.26 -28.32
N LEU A 47 -1.49 -19.01 -27.91
CA LEU A 47 -2.50 -18.45 -28.81
C LEU A 47 -2.14 -17.02 -29.23
N THR A 48 -1.64 -16.23 -28.31
CA THR A 48 -1.22 -14.85 -28.58
C THR A 48 -0.06 -14.81 -29.57
N SER A 49 0.94 -15.71 -29.43
CA SER A 49 2.09 -15.77 -30.34
C SER A 49 1.76 -16.36 -31.72
N LEU A 50 0.66 -17.11 -31.84
CA LEU A 50 0.24 -17.70 -33.12
C LEU A 50 -0.44 -16.69 -34.07
N GLY A 51 -1.09 -15.67 -33.52
CA GLY A 51 -1.91 -14.73 -34.29
C GLY A 51 -1.21 -13.40 -34.56
N ASP A 52 -0.32 -13.32 -35.55
CA ASP A 52 0.41 -12.07 -35.86
C ASP A 52 -0.53 -10.88 -36.17
N GLU A 53 -1.71 -11.16 -36.71
CA GLU A 53 -2.76 -10.17 -37.00
C GLU A 53 -3.61 -9.77 -35.77
N GLY A 54 -3.30 -10.34 -34.60
CA GLY A 54 -3.98 -10.03 -33.35
C GLY A 54 -5.23 -10.88 -33.06
N ILE A 55 -5.42 -12.00 -33.79
CA ILE A 55 -6.46 -12.98 -33.53
C ILE A 55 -5.97 -14.40 -33.84
N SER A 56 -6.35 -15.36 -33.00
CA SER A 56 -6.10 -16.79 -33.20
C SER A 56 -7.19 -17.61 -32.50
N TYR A 57 -7.23 -18.92 -32.71
CA TYR A 57 -8.19 -19.77 -31.98
C TYR A 57 -7.68 -21.18 -31.69
N ALA A 58 -8.24 -21.80 -30.66
CA ALA A 58 -8.08 -23.21 -30.32
C ALA A 58 -9.45 -23.89 -30.21
N GLN A 59 -9.50 -25.17 -30.58
CA GLN A 59 -10.59 -26.04 -30.18
C GLN A 59 -10.26 -26.60 -28.79
N VAL A 60 -11.15 -26.44 -27.81
CA VAL A 60 -11.00 -27.00 -26.45
C VAL A 60 -12.19 -27.93 -26.21
N GLY A 61 -12.01 -29.22 -26.50
CA GLY A 61 -13.12 -30.18 -26.54
C GLY A 61 -14.16 -29.79 -27.59
N ASN A 62 -15.41 -29.58 -27.16
CA ASN A 62 -16.51 -29.14 -28.01
C ASN A 62 -16.65 -27.60 -28.12
N LYS A 63 -15.79 -26.83 -27.45
CA LYS A 63 -15.80 -25.35 -27.47
C LYS A 63 -14.72 -24.77 -28.37
N THR A 64 -14.98 -23.58 -28.90
CA THR A 64 -13.99 -22.76 -29.60
C THR A 64 -13.55 -21.60 -28.71
N LEU A 65 -12.26 -21.56 -28.39
CA LEU A 65 -11.63 -20.45 -27.68
C LEU A 65 -10.94 -19.56 -28.73
N VAL A 66 -11.41 -18.33 -28.87
CA VAL A 66 -10.85 -17.31 -29.74
C VAL A 66 -10.01 -16.37 -28.88
N SER A 67 -8.73 -16.23 -29.19
CA SER A 67 -7.85 -15.23 -28.58
C SER A 67 -7.85 -13.99 -29.45
N VAL A 68 -8.18 -12.84 -28.86
CA VAL A 68 -8.09 -11.52 -29.47
C VAL A 68 -7.08 -10.70 -28.67
N HIS A 69 -6.07 -10.20 -29.37
CA HIS A 69 -4.94 -9.46 -28.80
C HIS A 69 -4.54 -8.25 -29.65
N ASP A 70 -5.40 -7.86 -30.60
CA ASP A 70 -5.41 -6.52 -31.19
C ASP A 70 -6.37 -5.58 -30.42
N PRO A 71 -5.96 -4.34 -30.12
CA PRO A 71 -6.78 -3.41 -29.32
C PRO A 71 -8.02 -2.87 -30.02
N VAL A 72 -8.05 -2.81 -31.36
CA VAL A 72 -9.25 -2.37 -32.09
C VAL A 72 -10.30 -3.47 -32.01
N MET A 73 -9.90 -4.71 -32.30
CA MET A 73 -10.77 -5.88 -32.17
C MET A 73 -11.26 -6.07 -30.73
N ALA A 74 -10.36 -5.93 -29.74
CA ALA A 74 -10.73 -6.05 -28.33
C ALA A 74 -11.77 -5.00 -27.92
N LYS A 75 -11.63 -3.74 -28.36
CA LYS A 75 -12.62 -2.68 -28.10
C LYS A 75 -13.97 -2.97 -28.76
N GLU A 76 -13.97 -3.52 -29.99
CA GLU A 76 -15.20 -3.93 -30.66
C GLU A 76 -15.94 -5.03 -29.89
N VAL A 77 -15.22 -6.08 -29.47
CA VAL A 77 -15.78 -7.15 -28.63
C VAL A 77 -16.30 -6.62 -27.29
N LEU A 78 -15.58 -5.68 -26.67
CA LEU A 78 -16.03 -5.03 -25.42
C LEU A 78 -17.24 -4.11 -25.63
N GLY A 79 -17.48 -3.64 -26.86
CA GLY A 79 -18.63 -2.83 -27.24
C GLY A 79 -19.89 -3.65 -27.54
N PHE A 80 -19.79 -4.97 -27.69
CA PHE A 80 -20.95 -5.83 -27.85
C PHE A 80 -21.86 -5.76 -26.61
N THR A 81 -23.16 -5.61 -26.86
CA THR A 81 -24.16 -5.68 -25.78
C THR A 81 -24.18 -7.07 -25.15
N ASP A 82 -24.65 -7.19 -23.91
CA ASP A 82 -24.81 -8.50 -23.24
C ASP A 82 -25.70 -9.49 -24.01
N LYS A 83 -26.53 -9.02 -24.96
CA LYS A 83 -27.33 -9.87 -25.86
C LYS A 83 -26.51 -10.52 -26.97
N ILE A 84 -25.37 -9.91 -27.33
CA ILE A 84 -24.48 -10.36 -28.40
C ILE A 84 -23.32 -11.13 -27.78
N ALA A 85 -22.70 -10.58 -26.73
CA ALA A 85 -21.62 -11.22 -26.01
C ALA A 85 -21.76 -10.94 -24.51
N SER A 86 -21.91 -12.01 -23.73
CA SER A 86 -22.14 -11.97 -22.29
C SER A 86 -20.87 -12.35 -21.52
N ARG A 87 -20.94 -12.28 -20.18
CA ARG A 87 -19.99 -12.95 -19.28
C ARG A 87 -20.55 -14.24 -18.64
N SER A 88 -21.84 -14.53 -18.88
CA SER A 88 -22.55 -15.71 -18.38
C SER A 88 -22.93 -16.63 -19.53
N GLU A 89 -22.61 -17.92 -19.46
CA GLU A 89 -23.10 -18.90 -20.45
C GLU A 89 -24.61 -19.17 -20.34
N GLU A 90 -25.28 -18.70 -19.27
CA GLU A 90 -26.74 -18.74 -19.14
C GLU A 90 -27.35 -17.40 -19.58
N SER A 91 -27.91 -17.37 -20.80
CA SER A 91 -28.73 -16.27 -21.28
C SER A 91 -30.05 -16.19 -20.48
N PRO A 92 -30.36 -15.05 -19.81
CA PRO A 92 -31.67 -14.84 -19.18
C PRO A 92 -32.79 -14.60 -20.20
N TYR A 93 -32.49 -14.67 -21.50
CA TYR A 93 -33.45 -14.51 -22.58
C TYR A 93 -33.94 -15.85 -23.17
N ASP A 94 -33.47 -16.99 -22.63
CA ASP A 94 -33.93 -18.32 -23.04
C ASP A 94 -35.19 -18.73 -22.25
N LEU A 95 -36.29 -18.92 -22.97
CA LEU A 95 -37.56 -19.43 -22.46
C LEU A 95 -37.46 -20.90 -22.01
N ILE A 96 -38.40 -21.26 -21.14
CA ILE A 96 -38.54 -22.51 -20.34
C ILE A 96 -38.21 -23.83 -21.08
N GLU A 97 -38.38 -23.93 -22.40
CA GLU A 97 -38.05 -25.14 -23.19
C GLU A 97 -36.55 -25.47 -23.24
N ALA A 98 -35.66 -24.48 -23.10
CA ALA A 98 -34.21 -24.70 -23.16
C ALA A 98 -33.65 -25.46 -21.96
N ARG A 99 -34.32 -25.43 -20.79
CA ARG A 99 -33.89 -26.13 -19.57
C ARG A 99 -33.93 -27.65 -19.69
N LEU A 100 -34.89 -28.20 -20.45
CA LEU A 100 -35.08 -29.65 -20.64
C LEU A 100 -34.13 -30.26 -21.68
N ILE A 101 -33.57 -29.45 -22.59
CA ILE A 101 -32.66 -29.90 -23.65
C ILE A 101 -31.18 -29.89 -23.18
N ARG A 102 -30.83 -29.02 -22.22
CA ARG A 102 -29.48 -28.81 -21.69
C ARG A 102 -28.89 -29.97 -20.87
N SER A 103 -29.66 -31.02 -20.58
CA SER A 103 -29.25 -32.16 -19.74
C SER A 103 -28.78 -33.41 -20.52
N ARG A 104 -28.64 -33.33 -21.85
CA ARG A 104 -28.26 -34.49 -22.69
C ARG A 104 -26.79 -34.46 -23.13
N LEU A 105 -26.17 -35.65 -23.19
CA LEU A 105 -24.90 -35.90 -23.88
C LEU A 105 -24.99 -35.37 -25.33
N GLY A 106 -24.26 -34.29 -25.62
CA GLY A 106 -24.23 -33.65 -26.94
C GLY A 106 -24.44 -32.13 -26.94
N ASP A 107 -24.90 -31.52 -25.84
CA ASP A 107 -24.93 -30.05 -25.73
C ASP A 107 -23.49 -29.53 -25.56
N PRO A 108 -23.02 -28.60 -26.44
CA PRO A 108 -21.70 -27.99 -26.33
C PRO A 108 -21.43 -27.29 -24.99
N ARG A 109 -22.45 -27.08 -24.14
CA ARG A 109 -22.39 -26.46 -22.80
C ARG A 109 -22.30 -27.46 -21.64
N VAL A 110 -22.41 -28.77 -21.88
CA VAL A 110 -22.35 -29.82 -20.83
C VAL A 110 -20.91 -30.14 -20.37
N PHE A 111 -19.90 -29.73 -21.14
CA PHE A 111 -18.48 -29.87 -20.78
C PHE A 111 -17.82 -28.49 -20.65
N SER A 112 -17.95 -27.86 -19.48
CA SER A 112 -17.33 -26.55 -19.22
C SER A 112 -15.92 -26.72 -18.63
N TRP A 113 -14.90 -26.53 -19.48
CA TRP A 113 -13.48 -26.55 -19.10
C TRP A 113 -12.96 -25.19 -18.63
N SER A 114 -13.88 -24.26 -18.31
CA SER A 114 -13.58 -22.88 -17.97
C SER A 114 -13.33 -22.70 -16.47
N PRO A 115 -12.30 -21.94 -16.06
CA PRO A 115 -12.07 -21.57 -14.67
C PRO A 115 -13.20 -20.68 -14.11
N PHE A 116 -13.83 -19.87 -14.97
CA PHE A 116 -14.99 -19.04 -14.61
C PHE A 116 -16.17 -19.87 -14.14
N TRP A 117 -16.33 -21.07 -14.69
CA TRP A 117 -17.42 -21.96 -14.30
C TRP A 117 -17.22 -22.47 -12.86
N THR A 118 -15.98 -22.72 -12.46
CA THR A 118 -15.62 -23.04 -11.07
C THR A 118 -15.87 -21.85 -10.13
N LEU A 119 -15.57 -20.62 -10.58
CA LEU A 119 -15.91 -19.42 -9.81
C LEU A 119 -17.42 -19.27 -9.61
N ILE A 120 -18.24 -19.43 -10.65
CA ILE A 120 -19.71 -19.34 -10.56
C ILE A 120 -20.26 -20.37 -9.55
N ARG A 121 -19.76 -21.61 -9.53
CA ARG A 121 -20.21 -22.61 -8.55
C ARG A 121 -19.84 -22.27 -7.11
N LEU A 122 -18.68 -21.62 -6.91
CA LEU A 122 -18.16 -21.24 -5.59
C LEU A 122 -18.78 -19.93 -5.07
N LEU A 123 -19.05 -18.97 -5.96
CA LEU A 123 -19.45 -17.60 -5.62
C LEU A 123 -20.92 -17.28 -5.95
N ASP A 124 -21.62 -18.22 -6.60
CA ASP A 124 -22.91 -17.95 -7.26
C ASP A 124 -22.80 -16.86 -8.34
N ASN A 125 -23.90 -16.58 -9.03
CA ASN A 125 -23.98 -15.42 -9.93
C ASN A 125 -23.65 -14.16 -9.15
N ASN A 126 -22.81 -13.29 -9.69
CA ASN A 126 -22.27 -12.11 -9.02
C ASN A 126 -22.23 -10.93 -10.00
N LEU A 127 -21.93 -9.71 -9.53
CA LEU A 127 -21.88 -8.50 -10.37
C LEU A 127 -20.97 -8.61 -11.61
N PHE A 128 -20.00 -9.54 -11.62
CA PHE A 128 -19.13 -9.78 -12.77
C PHE A 128 -19.82 -10.59 -13.87
N ASP A 129 -20.73 -11.50 -13.53
CA ASP A 129 -21.36 -12.46 -14.44
C ASP A 129 -22.83 -12.10 -14.75
N ASP A 130 -23.49 -11.34 -13.88
CA ASP A 130 -24.87 -10.88 -14.06
C ASP A 130 -25.03 -10.02 -15.32
N VAL A 131 -26.13 -10.24 -16.05
CA VAL A 131 -26.48 -9.50 -17.28
C VAL A 131 -27.89 -8.92 -17.20
N GLY A 132 -28.15 -7.90 -18.03
CA GLY A 132 -29.48 -7.27 -18.13
C GLY A 132 -29.65 -6.03 -17.24
N HIS A 133 -30.89 -5.55 -17.13
CA HIS A 133 -31.19 -4.24 -16.55
C HIS A 133 -30.85 -4.14 -15.06
N GLU A 134 -31.16 -5.16 -14.26
CA GLU A 134 -30.89 -5.13 -12.82
C GLU A 134 -29.38 -5.16 -12.53
N ALA A 135 -28.61 -5.94 -13.30
CA ALA A 135 -27.15 -5.94 -13.25
C ALA A 135 -26.56 -4.54 -13.50
N MET A 136 -27.07 -3.84 -14.53
CA MET A 136 -26.63 -2.49 -14.85
C MET A 136 -27.03 -1.46 -13.78
N ARG A 137 -28.20 -1.64 -13.16
CA ARG A 137 -28.64 -0.83 -12.01
C ARG A 137 -27.70 -0.99 -10.83
N GLN A 138 -27.40 -2.22 -10.41
CA GLN A 138 -26.47 -2.51 -9.32
C GLN A 138 -25.08 -1.92 -9.61
N ARG A 139 -24.55 -2.12 -10.83
CA ARG A 139 -23.27 -1.53 -11.27
C ARG A 139 -23.27 -0.01 -11.16
N GLY A 140 -24.37 0.65 -11.54
CA GLY A 140 -24.52 2.10 -11.42
C GLY A 140 -24.37 2.60 -9.98
N VAL A 141 -24.87 1.84 -9.01
CA VAL A 141 -24.71 2.17 -7.59
C VAL A 141 -23.24 2.00 -7.16
N PHE A 142 -22.55 0.91 -7.53
CA PHE A 142 -21.12 0.74 -7.24
C PHE A 142 -20.26 1.85 -7.86
N ILE A 143 -20.54 2.22 -9.11
CA ILE A 143 -19.81 3.30 -9.80
C ILE A 143 -20.02 4.63 -9.07
N LYS A 144 -21.27 4.93 -8.66
CA LYS A 144 -21.57 6.13 -7.88
C LYS A 144 -20.83 6.11 -6.54
N GLU A 145 -20.70 4.94 -5.91
CA GLU A 145 -20.13 4.81 -4.58
C GLU A 145 -18.59 4.83 -4.57
N PHE A 146 -17.93 4.21 -5.56
CA PHE A 146 -16.47 3.99 -5.55
C PHE A 146 -15.70 4.71 -6.66
N ASN A 147 -16.39 5.15 -7.72
CA ASN A 147 -15.79 5.89 -8.83
C ASN A 147 -16.19 7.39 -8.86
N ASN A 148 -17.00 7.85 -7.89
CA ASN A 148 -17.33 9.26 -7.72
C ASN A 148 -16.32 9.94 -6.77
N PRO A 149 -15.70 11.08 -7.16
CA PRO A 149 -14.78 11.81 -6.30
C PRO A 149 -15.38 12.27 -4.96
N LEU A 150 -16.62 12.77 -4.94
CA LEU A 150 -17.28 13.25 -3.72
C LEU A 150 -17.46 12.09 -2.72
N SER A 151 -17.93 10.95 -3.19
CA SER A 151 -18.07 9.75 -2.34
C SER A 151 -16.73 9.26 -1.79
N ASN A 152 -15.63 9.42 -2.54
CA ASN A 152 -14.30 9.02 -2.07
C ASN A 152 -13.66 10.04 -1.12
N ILE A 153 -14.08 11.32 -1.13
CA ILE A 153 -13.68 12.31 -0.12
C ILE A 153 -14.19 11.87 1.25
N ASP A 154 -15.48 11.50 1.35
CA ASP A 154 -16.10 11.10 2.61
C ASP A 154 -15.50 9.82 3.23
N LYS A 155 -14.82 9.00 2.41
CA LYS A 155 -14.17 7.75 2.84
C LYS A 155 -12.69 7.91 3.13
N PHE A 156 -12.11 9.06 2.78
CA PHE A 156 -10.67 9.26 2.82
C PHE A 156 -10.08 9.01 4.21
N ASP A 157 -10.72 9.53 5.24
CA ASP A 157 -10.29 9.37 6.63
C ASP A 157 -10.32 7.89 7.08
N GLY A 158 -11.32 7.14 6.60
CA GLY A 158 -11.40 5.69 6.82
C GLY A 158 -10.23 4.95 6.16
N VAL A 159 -9.92 5.28 4.91
CA VAL A 159 -8.77 4.70 4.18
C VAL A 159 -7.46 5.01 4.90
N MET A 160 -7.25 6.26 5.32
CA MET A 160 -6.07 6.69 6.09
C MET A 160 -5.94 5.94 7.41
N ARG A 161 -7.03 5.85 8.17
CA ARG A 161 -7.07 5.13 9.46
C ARG A 161 -6.70 3.66 9.29
N VAL A 162 -7.27 2.97 8.31
CA VAL A 162 -6.98 1.55 8.05
C VAL A 162 -5.53 1.38 7.59
N ALA A 163 -5.02 2.24 6.72
CA ALA A 163 -3.64 2.18 6.26
C ALA A 163 -2.64 2.38 7.40
N ILE A 164 -2.82 3.41 8.24
CA ILE A 164 -1.96 3.68 9.40
C ILE A 164 -1.97 2.50 10.38
N ALA A 165 -3.15 2.00 10.73
CA ALA A 165 -3.30 0.87 11.64
C ALA A 165 -2.61 -0.38 11.09
N HIS A 166 -2.79 -0.67 9.80
CA HIS A 166 -2.20 -1.83 9.15
C HIS A 166 -0.67 -1.72 9.04
N VAL A 167 -0.14 -0.58 8.60
CA VAL A 167 1.31 -0.33 8.48
C VAL A 167 2.00 -0.47 9.85
N LYS A 168 1.37 0.01 10.92
CA LYS A 168 1.86 -0.19 12.29
C LYS A 168 1.79 -1.67 12.70
N ALA A 169 0.70 -2.36 12.39
CA ALA A 169 0.49 -3.75 12.78
C ALA A 169 1.51 -4.70 12.14
N ILE A 170 1.86 -4.50 10.86
CA ILE A 170 2.81 -5.38 10.17
C ILE A 170 4.24 -5.24 10.69
N ALA A 171 4.63 -4.05 11.16
CA ALA A 171 5.95 -3.81 11.70
C ALA A 171 6.06 -4.13 13.21
N GLY A 172 4.95 -4.07 13.94
CA GLY A 172 4.92 -4.19 15.40
C GLY A 172 5.63 -3.02 16.09
N ASP A 173 6.12 -3.25 17.31
CA ASP A 173 6.87 -2.24 18.09
C ASP A 173 8.39 -2.21 17.78
N ALA A 174 8.83 -2.97 16.77
CA ALA A 174 10.25 -3.13 16.46
C ALA A 174 10.76 -2.05 15.49
N ASP A 175 11.98 -1.57 15.73
CA ASP A 175 12.66 -0.64 14.80
C ASP A 175 12.98 -1.28 13.44
N LYS A 176 12.97 -2.63 13.40
CA LYS A 176 13.14 -3.45 12.22
C LYS A 176 12.13 -4.59 12.24
N ALA A 177 11.43 -4.80 11.15
CA ALA A 177 10.48 -5.90 10.98
C ALA A 177 10.82 -6.70 9.73
N VAL A 178 10.70 -8.03 9.84
CA VAL A 178 10.81 -8.94 8.70
C VAL A 178 9.42 -9.46 8.39
N ILE A 179 8.92 -9.12 7.21
CA ILE A 179 7.63 -9.55 6.70
C ILE A 179 7.87 -10.77 5.80
N PRO A 180 7.44 -11.98 6.19
CA PRO A 180 7.72 -13.19 5.42
C PRO A 180 7.10 -13.18 4.01
N ASP A 181 5.95 -12.52 3.85
CA ASP A 181 5.32 -12.33 2.55
C ASP A 181 4.54 -11.01 2.51
N ILE A 182 5.09 -9.98 1.85
CA ILE A 182 4.41 -8.69 1.73
C ILE A 182 3.10 -8.81 0.96
N ARG A 183 2.93 -9.84 0.10
CA ARG A 183 1.72 -10.05 -0.69
C ARG A 183 0.55 -10.29 0.22
N HIS A 184 0.72 -11.23 1.14
CA HIS A 184 -0.27 -11.56 2.15
C HIS A 184 -0.58 -10.35 3.03
N ALA A 185 0.43 -9.56 3.41
CA ALA A 185 0.23 -8.32 4.15
C ALA A 185 -0.57 -7.28 3.33
N ALA A 186 -0.26 -7.09 2.06
CA ALA A 186 -0.94 -6.13 1.20
C ALA A 186 -2.38 -6.56 0.86
N ASP A 187 -2.63 -7.86 0.69
CA ASP A 187 -3.96 -8.44 0.50
C ASP A 187 -4.78 -8.37 1.80
N SER A 188 -4.15 -8.55 2.96
CA SER A 188 -4.77 -8.34 4.27
C SER A 188 -5.20 -6.88 4.48
N PHE A 189 -4.38 -5.91 4.05
CA PHE A 189 -4.76 -4.50 4.02
C PHE A 189 -6.00 -4.29 3.15
N ALA A 190 -5.99 -4.81 1.92
CA ALA A 190 -7.10 -4.67 1.00
C ALA A 190 -8.40 -5.27 1.55
N ALA A 191 -8.32 -6.47 2.14
CA ALA A 191 -9.45 -7.15 2.78
C ALA A 191 -10.00 -6.35 3.97
N THR A 192 -9.11 -5.80 4.79
CA THR A 192 -9.49 -4.97 5.94
C THR A 192 -10.13 -3.67 5.49
N LEU A 193 -9.59 -3.04 4.44
CA LEU A 193 -10.15 -1.81 3.89
C LEU A 193 -11.56 -2.04 3.32
N TRP A 194 -11.76 -3.13 2.57
CA TRP A 194 -13.09 -3.48 2.07
C TRP A 194 -14.03 -3.86 3.22
N GLY A 195 -13.55 -4.58 4.23
CA GLY A 195 -14.32 -4.90 5.45
C GLY A 195 -14.80 -3.65 6.19
N ASP A 196 -13.89 -2.69 6.36
CA ASP A 196 -14.18 -1.41 6.99
C ASP A 196 -15.13 -0.56 6.16
N THR A 197 -14.84 -0.42 4.86
CA THR A 197 -15.61 0.43 3.96
C THR A 197 -17.00 -0.13 3.69
N LEU A 198 -17.14 -1.45 3.56
CA LEU A 198 -18.42 -2.06 3.20
C LEU A 198 -19.30 -2.39 4.41
N TYR A 199 -18.66 -2.77 5.52
CA TYR A 199 -19.37 -3.34 6.67
C TYR A 199 -19.12 -2.58 7.97
N GLY A 200 -18.25 -1.55 8.00
CA GLY A 200 -17.88 -0.89 9.26
C GLY A 200 -17.01 -1.77 10.15
N ARG A 201 -16.25 -2.68 9.54
CA ARG A 201 -15.52 -3.75 10.24
C ARG A 201 -14.01 -3.73 9.95
N SER A 202 -13.23 -3.00 10.75
CA SER A 202 -11.76 -2.96 10.63
C SER A 202 -11.00 -4.05 11.41
N ASP A 203 -11.67 -4.81 12.30
CA ASP A 203 -11.08 -5.94 13.03
C ASP A 203 -10.89 -7.20 12.17
N ALA A 204 -11.35 -7.16 10.90
CA ALA A 204 -11.17 -8.20 9.91
C ALA A 204 -9.71 -8.63 9.68
N LEU A 205 -8.74 -7.80 10.14
CA LEU A 205 -7.31 -8.12 10.31
C LEU A 205 -7.03 -9.48 10.96
N THR A 206 -7.91 -10.00 11.81
CA THR A 206 -7.49 -10.97 12.85
C THR A 206 -7.84 -12.45 12.60
N ASP A 207 -8.79 -12.77 11.72
CA ASP A 207 -9.28 -14.16 11.58
C ASP A 207 -8.46 -14.97 10.54
N GLY A 208 -7.85 -14.30 9.55
CA GLY A 208 -7.16 -14.97 8.43
C GLY A 208 -8.05 -15.87 7.55
N ARG A 209 -9.29 -16.15 7.98
CA ARG A 209 -10.30 -16.95 7.28
C ARG A 209 -10.65 -16.37 5.91
N VAL A 210 -10.80 -15.06 5.80
CA VAL A 210 -11.06 -14.38 4.52
C VAL A 210 -9.95 -14.68 3.50
N MET A 211 -8.68 -14.60 3.92
CA MET A 211 -7.54 -14.91 3.06
C MET A 211 -7.48 -16.41 2.70
N LYS A 212 -7.70 -17.30 3.67
CA LYS A 212 -7.75 -18.75 3.40
C LYS A 212 -8.81 -19.14 2.37
N VAL A 213 -9.99 -18.54 2.46
CA VAL A 213 -11.09 -18.75 1.51
C VAL A 213 -10.73 -18.18 0.14
N ALA A 214 -10.16 -16.98 0.08
CA ALA A 214 -9.71 -16.37 -1.17
C ALA A 214 -8.64 -17.23 -1.89
N ASP A 215 -7.65 -17.72 -1.15
CA ASP A 215 -6.61 -18.62 -1.67
C ASP A 215 -7.22 -19.92 -2.22
N GLU A 216 -8.18 -20.51 -1.50
CA GLU A 216 -8.84 -21.74 -1.94
C GLU A 216 -9.69 -21.52 -3.21
N ILE A 217 -10.36 -20.37 -3.33
CA ILE A 217 -11.09 -19.99 -4.56
C ILE A 217 -10.10 -19.87 -5.73
N LEU A 218 -9.02 -19.10 -5.57
CA LEU A 218 -8.02 -18.89 -6.62
C LEU A 218 -7.33 -20.20 -7.04
N ARG A 219 -6.98 -21.05 -6.05
CA ARG A 219 -6.37 -22.36 -6.29
C ARG A 219 -7.28 -23.30 -7.08
N ARG A 220 -8.59 -23.30 -6.78
CA ARG A 220 -9.57 -24.11 -7.52
C ARG A 220 -9.83 -23.56 -8.91
N ALA A 221 -9.97 -22.24 -9.04
CA ALA A 221 -10.19 -21.60 -10.32
C ALA A 221 -8.98 -21.73 -11.25
N GLY A 222 -7.76 -21.63 -10.73
CA GLY A 222 -6.53 -21.71 -11.52
C GLY A 222 -6.14 -23.12 -11.98
N SER A 223 -6.83 -24.16 -11.49
CA SER A 223 -6.55 -25.55 -11.82
C SER A 223 -7.54 -26.09 -12.85
N PRO A 224 -7.09 -26.87 -13.86
CA PRO A 224 -7.99 -27.54 -14.80
C PRO A 224 -8.82 -28.65 -14.14
N TRP A 225 -8.34 -29.23 -13.03
CA TRP A 225 -8.90 -30.44 -12.43
C TRP A 225 -10.29 -30.29 -11.82
N PRO A 226 -10.62 -29.22 -11.07
CA PRO A 226 -11.98 -29.03 -10.56
C PRO A 226 -13.03 -29.02 -11.68
N SER A 227 -12.83 -28.24 -12.75
CA SER A 227 -13.74 -28.20 -13.89
C SER A 227 -13.85 -29.55 -14.63
N ALA A 228 -12.73 -30.29 -14.72
CA ALA A 228 -12.69 -31.63 -15.29
C ALA A 228 -13.51 -32.64 -14.49
N SER A 229 -13.26 -32.68 -13.17
CA SER A 229 -13.97 -33.56 -12.24
C SER A 229 -15.47 -33.27 -12.24
N TYR A 230 -15.83 -31.99 -12.25
CA TYR A 230 -17.22 -31.57 -12.33
C TYR A 230 -17.87 -32.10 -13.61
N SER A 231 -17.24 -31.87 -14.77
CA SER A 231 -17.79 -32.28 -16.07
C SER A 231 -18.01 -33.80 -16.13
N LEU A 232 -17.10 -34.58 -15.53
CA LEU A 232 -17.25 -36.02 -15.39
C LEU A 232 -18.44 -36.38 -14.48
N MET A 233 -18.55 -35.76 -13.30
CA MET A 233 -19.66 -35.99 -12.37
C MET A 233 -21.00 -35.62 -13.00
N LEU A 234 -21.06 -34.52 -13.75
CA LEU A 234 -22.26 -34.08 -14.46
C LEU A 234 -22.68 -35.12 -15.51
N THR A 235 -21.71 -35.63 -16.27
CA THR A 235 -21.95 -36.68 -17.28
C THR A 235 -22.49 -37.97 -16.66
N LEU A 236 -22.03 -38.30 -15.45
CA LEU A 236 -22.49 -39.46 -14.69
C LEU A 236 -23.79 -39.22 -13.92
N GLY A 237 -24.39 -38.01 -13.99
CA GLY A 237 -25.58 -37.64 -13.24
C GLY A 237 -25.37 -37.55 -11.72
N LEU A 238 -24.13 -37.40 -11.27
CA LEU A 238 -23.76 -37.32 -9.85
C LEU A 238 -23.89 -35.91 -9.26
N VAL A 239 -24.01 -34.89 -10.12
CA VAL A 239 -24.25 -33.49 -9.74
C VAL A 239 -25.25 -32.86 -10.70
N GLU A 240 -26.05 -31.93 -10.19
CA GLU A 240 -26.94 -31.12 -11.03
C GLU A 240 -26.19 -29.98 -11.72
N PRO A 241 -26.55 -29.60 -12.96
CA PRO A 241 -25.97 -28.45 -13.65
C PRO A 241 -25.98 -27.19 -12.77
N GLY A 242 -24.82 -26.52 -12.67
CA GLY A 242 -24.67 -25.26 -11.93
C GLY A 242 -24.57 -25.39 -10.40
N LYS A 243 -24.83 -26.58 -9.83
CA LYS A 243 -24.66 -26.82 -8.39
C LYS A 243 -23.21 -27.13 -8.03
N PRO A 244 -22.70 -26.73 -6.84
CA PRO A 244 -21.34 -27.06 -6.42
C PRO A 244 -21.17 -28.57 -6.18
N THR A 245 -19.96 -29.10 -6.43
CA THR A 245 -19.60 -30.45 -5.94
C THR A 245 -19.62 -30.50 -4.40
N PRO A 246 -19.66 -31.68 -3.76
CA PRO A 246 -19.59 -31.78 -2.29
C PRO A 246 -18.36 -31.06 -1.70
N SER A 247 -17.22 -31.11 -2.40
CA SER A 247 -16.01 -30.41 -1.97
C SER A 247 -16.11 -28.88 -2.10
N GLU A 248 -16.81 -28.39 -3.13
CA GLU A 248 -17.07 -26.96 -3.35
C GLU A 248 -18.15 -26.44 -2.40
N ALA A 249 -19.13 -27.27 -2.04
CA ALA A 249 -20.19 -26.92 -1.10
C ALA A 249 -19.64 -26.54 0.28
N LYS A 250 -18.56 -27.19 0.74
CA LYS A 250 -17.88 -26.81 2.00
C LYS A 250 -17.28 -25.40 1.93
N VAL A 251 -16.58 -25.09 0.85
CA VAL A 251 -16.02 -23.74 0.62
C VAL A 251 -17.16 -22.72 0.50
N ARG A 252 -18.23 -23.09 -0.21
CA ARG A 252 -19.42 -22.26 -0.38
C ARG A 252 -20.07 -21.93 0.97
N ALA A 253 -20.21 -22.90 1.86
CA ALA A 253 -20.77 -22.69 3.20
C ALA A 253 -19.91 -21.75 4.05
N GLU A 254 -18.58 -21.85 3.94
CA GLU A 254 -17.67 -20.94 4.66
C GLU A 254 -17.78 -19.50 4.15
N ILE A 255 -17.91 -19.30 2.83
CA ILE A 255 -18.17 -17.97 2.26
C ILE A 255 -19.53 -17.42 2.72
N GLU A 256 -20.56 -18.28 2.79
CA GLU A 256 -21.90 -17.94 3.29
C GLU A 256 -21.83 -17.45 4.74
N ASP A 257 -21.15 -18.20 5.63
CA ASP A 257 -20.95 -17.82 7.03
C ASP A 257 -20.21 -16.48 7.19
N LEU A 258 -19.15 -16.25 6.40
CA LEU A 258 -18.42 -14.98 6.40
C LEU A 258 -19.30 -13.81 5.94
N TYR A 259 -20.11 -14.03 4.90
CA TYR A 259 -21.02 -13.03 4.38
C TYR A 259 -22.12 -12.68 5.40
N GLU A 260 -22.79 -13.68 5.97
CA GLU A 260 -23.86 -13.48 6.96
C GLU A 260 -23.36 -12.71 8.19
N LYS A 261 -22.16 -13.04 8.69
CA LYS A 261 -21.52 -12.31 9.79
C LYS A 261 -21.23 -10.84 9.44
N ASN A 262 -20.76 -10.58 8.23
CA ASN A 262 -20.49 -9.20 7.79
C ASN A 262 -21.78 -8.39 7.63
N VAL A 263 -22.86 -8.99 7.12
CA VAL A 263 -24.17 -8.34 7.06
C VAL A 263 -24.70 -8.05 8.45
N GLN A 264 -24.66 -9.01 9.37
CA GLN A 264 -25.12 -8.82 10.74
C GLN A 264 -24.37 -7.67 11.42
N HIS A 265 -23.04 -7.61 11.25
CA HIS A 265 -22.23 -6.52 11.78
C HIS A 265 -22.60 -5.16 11.18
N LEU A 266 -22.85 -5.10 9.87
CA LEU A 266 -23.32 -3.88 9.22
C LEU A 266 -24.68 -3.42 9.78
N GLU A 267 -25.62 -4.35 10.00
CA GLU A 267 -26.92 -4.02 10.59
C GLU A 267 -26.81 -3.47 12.01
N ASP A 268 -25.92 -4.05 12.82
CA ASP A 268 -25.65 -3.56 14.18
C ASP A 268 -24.93 -2.21 14.15
N TYR A 269 -24.00 -2.00 13.21
CA TYR A 269 -23.34 -0.71 13.02
C TYR A 269 -24.33 0.39 12.62
N GLU A 270 -25.21 0.14 11.64
CA GLU A 270 -26.24 1.11 11.20
C GLU A 270 -27.21 1.47 12.32
N ARG A 271 -27.59 0.49 13.15
CA ARG A 271 -28.45 0.72 14.31
C ARG A 271 -27.81 1.69 15.31
N ASN A 272 -26.50 1.60 15.47
CA ASN A 272 -25.73 2.46 16.38
C ASN A 272 -25.29 3.79 15.74
N ASN A 273 -25.31 3.90 14.41
CA ASN A 273 -24.85 5.07 13.66
C ASN A 273 -25.89 5.50 12.61
N PRO A 274 -27.03 6.08 13.03
CA PRO A 274 -28.16 6.37 12.16
C PRO A 274 -27.87 7.42 11.09
N ASP A 275 -26.81 8.23 11.20
CA ASP A 275 -26.42 9.20 10.16
C ASP A 275 -25.28 8.71 9.26
N SER A 276 -24.88 7.43 9.38
CA SER A 276 -23.77 6.88 8.60
C SER A 276 -24.08 6.85 7.10
N SER A 277 -23.07 7.23 6.30
CA SER A 277 -23.05 7.07 4.84
C SER A 277 -23.12 5.62 4.35
N MET A 278 -22.91 4.63 5.23
CA MET A 278 -22.92 3.20 4.89
C MET A 278 -24.33 2.63 4.59
N LYS A 279 -25.41 3.40 4.80
CA LYS A 279 -26.79 2.99 4.41
C LYS A 279 -26.94 2.66 2.92
N THR A 280 -26.20 3.39 2.08
CA THR A 280 -26.13 3.11 0.64
C THR A 280 -25.49 1.74 0.38
N ILE A 281 -24.58 1.31 1.25
CA ILE A 281 -23.83 0.05 1.11
C ILE A 281 -24.64 -1.16 1.56
N ARG A 282 -25.52 -1.02 2.56
CA ARG A 282 -26.54 -2.04 2.82
C ARG A 282 -27.46 -2.20 1.63
N SER A 283 -27.92 -1.09 1.03
CA SER A 283 -28.71 -1.17 -0.18
C SER A 283 -27.94 -1.84 -1.33
N LEU A 284 -26.62 -1.72 -1.39
CA LEU A 284 -25.75 -2.41 -2.35
C LEU A 284 -25.62 -3.91 -2.06
N SER A 285 -25.38 -4.28 -0.81
CA SER A 285 -25.25 -5.69 -0.38
C SER A 285 -26.57 -6.45 -0.53
N VAL A 286 -27.69 -5.77 -0.25
CA VAL A 286 -29.06 -6.29 -0.42
C VAL A 286 -29.48 -6.26 -1.89
N ALA A 287 -29.14 -5.21 -2.66
CA ALA A 287 -29.46 -5.14 -4.09
C ALA A 287 -28.66 -6.13 -4.91
N ASP A 288 -27.40 -6.41 -4.55
CA ASP A 288 -26.61 -7.52 -5.10
C ASP A 288 -27.15 -8.88 -4.60
N GLY A 289 -28.28 -8.96 -3.90
CA GLY A 289 -28.89 -10.22 -3.45
C GLY A 289 -28.00 -11.05 -2.51
N GLY A 290 -27.02 -10.42 -1.86
CA GLY A 290 -25.95 -11.08 -1.11
C GLY A 290 -24.93 -11.84 -1.94
N LYS A 291 -24.73 -11.44 -3.20
CA LYS A 291 -23.73 -12.03 -4.07
C LYS A 291 -22.31 -11.66 -3.64
N ARG A 292 -21.42 -12.63 -3.79
CA ARG A 292 -20.08 -12.66 -3.16
C ARG A 292 -19.07 -11.97 -4.07
N THR A 293 -19.07 -10.65 -4.10
CA THR A 293 -18.16 -9.88 -4.97
C THR A 293 -16.97 -9.31 -4.19
N GLY A 294 -15.76 -9.51 -4.74
CA GLY A 294 -14.58 -8.74 -4.37
C GLY A 294 -13.25 -9.41 -4.72
N PRO A 295 -12.45 -8.90 -5.66
CA PRO A 295 -11.06 -9.30 -5.81
C PRO A 295 -10.26 -8.63 -4.69
N LEU A 296 -10.22 -9.30 -3.53
CA LEU A 296 -9.46 -8.90 -2.34
C LEU A 296 -7.99 -8.60 -2.67
N THR A 297 -7.47 -9.16 -3.74
CA THR A 297 -6.04 -9.17 -4.09
C THR A 297 -5.59 -8.05 -5.03
N SER A 298 -6.50 -7.26 -5.62
CA SER A 298 -6.11 -6.27 -6.65
C SER A 298 -5.30 -5.09 -6.11
N ILE A 299 -5.73 -4.52 -4.97
CA ILE A 299 -5.00 -3.46 -4.26
C ILE A 299 -3.66 -4.01 -3.76
N GLY A 300 -3.68 -5.20 -3.14
CA GLY A 300 -2.47 -5.83 -2.59
C GLY A 300 -1.44 -6.20 -3.65
N SER A 301 -1.89 -6.73 -4.80
CA SER A 301 -1.07 -6.96 -5.99
C SER A 301 -0.37 -5.68 -6.47
N ASN A 302 -1.08 -4.56 -6.54
CA ASN A 302 -0.49 -3.31 -7.01
C ASN A 302 0.59 -2.78 -6.05
N ILE A 303 0.29 -2.80 -4.74
CA ILE A 303 1.25 -2.42 -3.68
C ILE A 303 2.50 -3.31 -3.78
N THR A 304 2.32 -4.62 -3.87
CA THR A 304 3.42 -5.59 -3.96
C THR A 304 4.33 -5.29 -5.15
N TRP A 305 3.77 -5.18 -6.36
CA TRP A 305 4.56 -4.92 -7.56
C TRP A 305 5.22 -3.54 -7.55
N THR A 306 4.57 -2.54 -6.95
CA THR A 306 5.18 -1.22 -6.75
C THR A 306 6.44 -1.34 -5.90
N LEU A 307 6.38 -2.02 -4.75
CA LEU A 307 7.54 -2.20 -3.87
C LEU A 307 8.67 -2.98 -4.56
N ILE A 308 8.32 -4.01 -5.35
CA ILE A 308 9.29 -4.77 -6.16
C ILE A 308 10.02 -3.87 -7.15
N GLU A 309 9.31 -3.05 -7.92
CA GLU A 309 9.93 -2.20 -8.94
C GLU A 309 10.71 -1.03 -8.36
N LEU A 310 10.26 -0.47 -7.22
CA LEU A 310 10.97 0.58 -6.49
C LEU A 310 12.29 0.07 -5.90
N GLN A 311 12.34 -1.16 -5.35
CA GLN A 311 13.59 -1.76 -4.89
C GLN A 311 14.63 -1.85 -6.02
N LYS A 312 14.18 -2.31 -7.20
CA LYS A 312 15.05 -2.51 -8.36
C LYS A 312 15.56 -1.19 -8.94
N ARG A 313 14.95 -0.05 -8.60
CA ARG A 313 15.20 1.28 -9.18
C ARG A 313 15.27 2.37 -8.11
N PRO A 314 16.44 2.49 -7.44
CA PRO A 314 16.66 3.53 -6.44
C PRO A 314 16.40 4.96 -6.97
N ASP A 315 16.66 5.21 -8.25
CA ASP A 315 16.40 6.49 -8.92
C ASP A 315 14.90 6.84 -8.94
N VAL A 316 14.04 5.86 -9.26
CA VAL A 316 12.58 6.03 -9.19
C VAL A 316 12.13 6.24 -7.75
N LEU A 317 12.67 5.47 -6.81
CA LEU A 317 12.35 5.61 -5.39
C LEU A 317 12.74 6.99 -4.85
N THR A 318 13.93 7.49 -5.15
CA THR A 318 14.36 8.83 -4.74
C THR A 318 13.43 9.91 -5.30
N LYS A 319 13.07 9.84 -6.59
CA LYS A 319 12.14 10.80 -7.21
C LYS A 319 10.76 10.74 -6.58
N LEU A 320 10.26 9.55 -6.21
CA LEU A 320 9.00 9.39 -5.49
C LEU A 320 9.07 9.95 -4.07
N LEU A 321 10.15 9.68 -3.32
CA LEU A 321 10.32 10.21 -1.97
C LEU A 321 10.38 11.74 -1.97
N SER A 322 11.07 12.37 -2.93
CA SER A 322 11.07 13.83 -3.08
C SER A 322 9.67 14.39 -3.39
N GLU A 323 8.84 13.68 -4.18
CA GLU A 323 7.43 14.09 -4.38
C GLU A 323 6.62 13.98 -3.08
N ILE A 324 6.80 12.89 -2.32
CA ILE A 324 6.14 12.70 -1.02
C ILE A 324 6.56 13.79 -0.01
N GLU A 325 7.83 14.17 0.02
CA GLU A 325 8.38 15.22 0.89
C GLU A 325 7.90 16.62 0.51
N SER A 326 7.60 16.86 -0.77
CA SER A 326 7.09 18.16 -1.26
C SER A 326 5.65 18.47 -0.83
N VAL A 327 4.98 17.51 -0.18
CA VAL A 327 3.59 17.60 0.24
C VAL A 327 3.51 17.86 1.74
N ASP A 328 3.05 19.06 2.12
CA ASP A 328 2.89 19.48 3.52
C ASP A 328 1.84 18.63 4.27
N GLU A 329 0.70 18.36 3.63
CA GLU A 329 -0.43 17.64 4.22
C GLU A 329 -0.97 16.54 3.29
N VAL A 330 -1.12 15.35 3.86
CA VAL A 330 -1.72 14.17 3.21
C VAL A 330 -3.25 14.30 3.27
N SER A 331 -3.84 14.98 2.29
CA SER A 331 -5.29 15.10 2.10
C SER A 331 -5.75 14.44 0.81
N PHE A 332 -7.06 14.17 0.68
CA PHE A 332 -7.64 13.62 -0.55
C PHE A 332 -7.23 14.42 -1.79
N THR A 333 -7.35 15.75 -1.73
CA THR A 333 -6.99 16.65 -2.83
C THR A 333 -5.51 16.53 -3.17
N THR A 334 -4.64 16.54 -2.16
CA THR A 334 -3.20 16.46 -2.40
C THR A 334 -2.81 15.15 -3.08
N ILE A 335 -3.27 14.00 -2.58
CA ILE A 335 -2.95 12.68 -3.14
C ILE A 335 -3.51 12.51 -4.57
N THR A 336 -4.67 13.09 -4.85
CA THR A 336 -5.33 12.92 -6.15
C THR A 336 -4.84 13.90 -7.21
N THR A 337 -4.35 15.09 -6.83
CA THR A 337 -4.02 16.17 -7.78
C THR A 337 -2.57 16.63 -7.76
N LYS A 338 -1.85 16.49 -6.63
CA LYS A 338 -0.49 17.02 -6.46
C LYS A 338 0.60 15.94 -6.42
N MET A 339 0.26 14.69 -6.76
CA MET A 339 1.21 13.57 -6.80
C MET A 339 1.22 12.87 -8.18
N PRO A 340 1.61 13.60 -9.25
CA PRO A 340 1.61 13.07 -10.60
C PRO A 340 2.57 11.88 -10.79
N TYR A 341 3.71 11.83 -10.09
CA TYR A 341 4.70 10.78 -10.27
C TYR A 341 4.30 9.47 -9.59
N LEU A 342 3.77 9.52 -8.36
CA LEU A 342 3.12 8.37 -7.73
C LEU A 342 1.98 7.82 -8.59
N ASN A 343 1.17 8.71 -9.17
CA ASN A 343 0.13 8.29 -10.10
C ASN A 343 0.73 7.57 -11.32
N ALA A 344 1.80 8.11 -11.89
CA ALA A 344 2.46 7.54 -13.05
C ALA A 344 3.07 6.14 -12.75
N ILE A 345 3.68 5.98 -11.58
CA ILE A 345 4.17 4.69 -11.07
C ILE A 345 3.03 3.67 -11.01
N ILE A 346 1.92 4.01 -10.36
CA ILE A 346 0.80 3.08 -10.19
C ILE A 346 0.19 2.70 -11.56
N MET A 347 0.12 3.63 -12.50
CA MET A 347 -0.39 3.36 -13.85
C MET A 347 0.57 2.45 -14.64
N GLU A 348 1.88 2.64 -14.50
CA GLU A 348 2.88 1.76 -15.10
C GLU A 348 2.87 0.36 -14.49
N ILE A 349 2.63 0.24 -13.18
CA ILE A 349 2.39 -1.07 -12.52
C ILE A 349 1.14 -1.73 -13.08
N ASN A 350 0.04 -1.00 -13.25
CA ASN A 350 -1.18 -1.55 -13.85
C ASN A 350 -1.01 -1.94 -15.33
N ARG A 351 0.00 -1.39 -16.03
CA ARG A 351 0.35 -1.78 -17.41
C ARG A 351 1.21 -3.04 -17.44
N LEU A 352 2.30 -3.08 -16.67
CA LEU A 352 3.23 -4.21 -16.69
C LEU A 352 2.74 -5.41 -15.89
N TYR A 353 2.05 -5.13 -14.80
CA TYR A 353 1.58 -6.12 -13.85
C TYR A 353 0.06 -6.00 -13.58
N PRO A 354 -0.80 -6.05 -14.61
CA PRO A 354 -2.24 -5.98 -14.43
C PRO A 354 -2.72 -7.18 -13.59
N SER A 355 -3.38 -6.91 -12.46
CA SER A 355 -3.92 -7.98 -11.60
C SER A 355 -4.84 -8.93 -12.37
N VAL A 356 -5.62 -8.39 -13.31
CA VAL A 356 -6.43 -9.14 -14.27
C VAL A 356 -5.76 -9.05 -15.64
N PRO A 357 -4.98 -10.07 -16.05
CA PRO A 357 -4.19 -10.04 -17.29
C PRO A 357 -5.04 -10.15 -18.56
N ALA A 358 -6.32 -10.54 -18.42
CA ALA A 358 -7.28 -10.64 -19.52
C ALA A 358 -8.72 -10.77 -19.04
N THR A 359 -9.66 -10.58 -19.96
CA THR A 359 -11.09 -10.87 -19.73
C THR A 359 -11.63 -11.83 -20.78
N LEU A 360 -12.76 -12.47 -20.47
CA LEU A 360 -13.45 -13.38 -21.37
C LEU A 360 -14.85 -12.84 -21.71
N ARG A 361 -15.34 -13.16 -22.91
CA ARG A 361 -16.73 -13.00 -23.35
C ARG A 361 -17.24 -14.29 -23.96
N VAL A 362 -18.51 -14.60 -23.77
CA VAL A 362 -19.19 -15.70 -24.44
C VAL A 362 -20.10 -15.11 -25.49
N ILE A 363 -20.00 -15.59 -26.72
CA ILE A 363 -20.85 -15.13 -27.82
C ILE A 363 -22.23 -15.79 -27.67
N GLU A 364 -23.27 -14.97 -27.57
CA GLU A 364 -24.66 -15.40 -27.42
C GLU A 364 -25.40 -15.39 -28.75
N ARG A 365 -25.04 -14.45 -29.63
CA ARG A 365 -25.61 -14.28 -30.96
C ARG A 365 -24.49 -14.12 -31.97
N GLU A 366 -24.74 -14.59 -33.19
CA GLU A 366 -23.78 -14.42 -34.27
C GLU A 366 -23.38 -12.96 -34.41
N ALA A 367 -22.08 -12.70 -34.42
CA ALA A 367 -21.50 -11.38 -34.48
C ALA A 367 -20.38 -11.34 -35.51
N ARG A 368 -20.30 -10.24 -36.25
CA ARG A 368 -19.20 -9.99 -37.19
C ARG A 368 -18.16 -9.16 -36.45
N LEU A 369 -16.93 -9.66 -36.38
CA LEU A 369 -15.76 -8.96 -35.85
C LEU A 369 -14.95 -8.41 -37.02
N ALA A 370 -14.71 -7.10 -37.06
CA ALA A 370 -13.82 -6.52 -38.06
C ALA A 370 -12.37 -6.95 -37.79
N THR A 371 -11.66 -7.37 -38.84
CA THR A 371 -10.21 -7.63 -38.79
C THR A 371 -9.53 -6.90 -39.96
N ALA A 372 -8.20 -6.84 -39.95
CA ALA A 372 -7.44 -6.13 -40.97
C ALA A 372 -7.67 -6.69 -42.39
N ASN A 373 -7.91 -7.99 -42.53
CA ASN A 373 -8.04 -8.66 -43.82
C ASN A 373 -9.49 -8.98 -44.18
N GLN A 374 -10.11 -9.86 -43.39
CA GLN A 374 -11.46 -10.35 -43.65
C GLN A 374 -12.26 -10.44 -42.35
N PRO A 375 -13.53 -10.01 -42.36
CA PRO A 375 -14.36 -10.09 -41.17
C PRO A 375 -14.49 -11.53 -40.69
N VAL A 376 -14.37 -11.70 -39.38
CA VAL A 376 -14.51 -13.00 -38.74
C VAL A 376 -15.92 -13.12 -38.18
N ILE A 377 -16.60 -14.21 -38.51
CA ILE A 377 -17.95 -14.49 -37.99
C ILE A 377 -17.82 -15.30 -36.71
N LEU A 378 -18.13 -14.67 -35.58
CA LEU A 378 -18.19 -15.28 -34.27
C LEU A 378 -19.57 -15.91 -34.08
N LYS A 379 -19.61 -17.20 -33.74
CA LYS A 379 -20.86 -17.96 -33.58
C LYS A 379 -21.23 -18.13 -32.09
N PRO A 380 -22.52 -18.35 -31.78
CA PRO A 380 -22.96 -18.64 -30.43
C PRO A 380 -22.16 -19.78 -29.76
N GLY A 381 -21.81 -19.61 -28.49
CA GLY A 381 -21.03 -20.55 -27.69
C GLY A 381 -19.51 -20.43 -27.84
N MET A 382 -19.00 -19.57 -28.74
CA MET A 382 -17.57 -19.24 -28.80
C MET A 382 -17.17 -18.41 -27.59
N MET A 383 -16.00 -18.72 -27.02
CA MET A 383 -15.39 -17.93 -25.95
C MET A 383 -14.33 -17.01 -26.55
N VAL A 384 -14.47 -15.71 -26.35
CA VAL A 384 -13.50 -14.69 -26.81
C VAL A 384 -12.68 -14.22 -25.61
N TYR A 385 -11.40 -14.53 -25.62
CA TYR A 385 -10.42 -14.12 -24.64
C TYR A 385 -9.69 -12.86 -25.13
N LEU A 386 -9.66 -11.81 -24.30
CA LEU A 386 -9.04 -10.52 -24.62
C LEU A 386 -7.75 -10.35 -23.80
N SER A 387 -6.60 -10.46 -24.45
CA SER A 387 -5.29 -10.46 -23.77
C SER A 387 -4.80 -9.04 -23.45
N TYR A 388 -5.14 -8.53 -22.26
CA TYR A 388 -4.70 -7.20 -21.81
C TYR A 388 -3.18 -7.14 -21.63
N LEU A 389 -2.60 -8.15 -20.98
CA LEU A 389 -1.18 -8.21 -20.71
C LEU A 389 -0.35 -8.14 -22.01
N HIS A 390 -0.75 -8.85 -23.07
CA HIS A 390 -0.07 -8.74 -24.36
C HIS A 390 -0.17 -7.33 -24.94
N MET A 391 -1.37 -6.75 -24.98
CA MET A 391 -1.57 -5.39 -25.49
C MET A 391 -0.75 -4.36 -24.70
N HIS A 392 -0.57 -4.57 -23.39
CA HIS A 392 0.19 -3.68 -22.51
C HIS A 392 1.70 -3.84 -22.64
N THR A 393 2.20 -5.03 -22.97
CA THR A 393 3.63 -5.36 -22.98
C THR A 393 4.22 -5.52 -24.38
N SER A 394 3.39 -5.48 -25.42
CA SER A 394 3.83 -5.68 -26.81
C SER A 394 4.66 -4.50 -27.33
N PRO A 395 5.88 -4.76 -27.86
CA PRO A 395 6.70 -3.74 -28.51
C PRO A 395 6.02 -3.08 -29.72
N LYS A 396 5.05 -3.77 -30.35
CA LYS A 396 4.22 -3.22 -31.45
C LYS A 396 3.51 -1.93 -31.04
N TYR A 397 3.02 -1.86 -29.80
CA TYR A 397 2.21 -0.74 -29.31
C TYR A 397 3.01 0.20 -28.39
N TRP A 398 3.93 -0.33 -27.60
CA TRP A 398 4.67 0.42 -26.57
C TRP A 398 6.14 0.68 -26.92
N GLY A 399 6.60 0.22 -28.09
CA GLY A 399 7.95 0.44 -28.60
C GLY A 399 9.00 -0.50 -27.98
N PRO A 400 10.30 -0.29 -28.28
CA PRO A 400 11.39 -1.17 -27.85
C PRO A 400 11.53 -1.31 -26.32
N THR A 401 11.00 -0.35 -25.57
CA THR A 401 11.06 -0.31 -24.11
C THR A 401 9.78 -0.85 -23.45
N ALA A 402 8.90 -1.53 -24.19
CA ALA A 402 7.61 -2.03 -23.70
C ALA A 402 7.69 -2.91 -22.45
N SER A 403 8.74 -3.72 -22.30
CA SER A 403 8.96 -4.58 -21.14
C SER A 403 9.66 -3.87 -19.97
N LYS A 404 10.13 -2.64 -20.17
CA LYS A 404 10.79 -1.86 -19.11
C LYS A 404 9.75 -1.08 -18.32
N PHE A 405 9.90 -1.09 -17.00
CA PHE A 405 9.17 -0.21 -16.09
C PHE A 405 9.71 1.22 -16.23
N ASP A 406 8.84 2.10 -16.74
CA ASP A 406 9.10 3.50 -17.02
C ASP A 406 7.87 4.34 -16.64
N PRO A 407 7.83 4.90 -15.42
CA PRO A 407 6.72 5.73 -14.98
C PRO A 407 6.50 6.97 -15.84
N ASP A 408 7.55 7.52 -16.47
CA ASP A 408 7.46 8.80 -17.19
C ASP A 408 6.48 8.72 -18.38
N ARG A 409 6.15 7.52 -18.87
CA ARG A 409 5.08 7.26 -19.87
C ARG A 409 3.70 7.80 -19.48
N PHE A 410 3.43 7.86 -18.18
CA PHE A 410 2.13 8.26 -17.64
C PHE A 410 2.15 9.65 -17.00
N LEU A 411 3.28 10.36 -17.07
CA LEU A 411 3.33 11.78 -16.72
C LEU A 411 2.48 12.57 -17.73
N GLY A 412 1.50 13.32 -17.23
CA GLY A 412 0.51 13.99 -18.08
C GLY A 412 -0.73 13.14 -18.41
N GLY A 413 -0.81 11.89 -17.92
CA GLY A 413 -1.97 11.02 -18.04
C GLY A 413 -1.81 9.90 -19.08
N ILE A 414 -2.91 9.24 -19.41
CA ILE A 414 -2.93 8.10 -20.34
C ILE A 414 -2.94 8.63 -21.78
N ASP A 415 -1.94 8.25 -22.58
CA ASP A 415 -1.95 8.44 -24.03
C ASP A 415 -3.06 7.56 -24.66
N LYS A 416 -4.10 8.21 -25.20
CA LYS A 416 -5.27 7.54 -25.79
C LYS A 416 -4.94 6.73 -27.05
N SER A 417 -3.78 6.97 -27.68
CA SER A 417 -3.28 6.17 -28.81
C SER A 417 -2.75 4.80 -28.35
N LYS A 418 -2.37 4.66 -27.08
CA LYS A 418 -1.85 3.41 -26.52
C LYS A 418 -2.98 2.49 -26.04
N PRO A 419 -2.84 1.16 -26.16
CA PRO A 419 -3.86 0.21 -25.76
C PRO A 419 -3.82 -0.08 -24.26
N PHE A 420 -4.02 0.94 -23.42
CA PHE A 420 -4.10 0.75 -21.97
C PHE A 420 -5.53 0.33 -21.56
N MET A 421 -5.66 -0.83 -20.93
CA MET A 421 -6.93 -1.50 -20.60
C MET A 421 -6.92 -2.19 -19.23
N ALA A 422 -6.08 -1.73 -18.29
CA ALA A 422 -5.92 -2.38 -16.98
C ALA A 422 -7.23 -2.44 -16.16
N PHE A 423 -8.14 -1.49 -16.40
CA PHE A 423 -9.44 -1.40 -15.75
C PHE A 423 -10.60 -1.83 -16.68
N GLY A 424 -10.28 -2.48 -17.81
CA GLY A 424 -11.24 -2.81 -18.86
C GLY A 424 -11.61 -1.60 -19.74
N SER A 425 -12.71 -1.73 -20.48
CA SER A 425 -13.25 -0.68 -21.34
C SER A 425 -14.76 -0.86 -21.52
N GLY A 426 -15.46 0.22 -21.90
CA GLY A 426 -16.89 0.23 -22.16
C GLY A 426 -17.74 0.17 -20.88
N THR A 427 -18.99 -0.29 -21.02
CA THR A 427 -20.00 -0.34 -19.94
C THR A 427 -19.68 -1.37 -18.83
N ARG A 428 -18.68 -2.22 -19.08
CA ARG A 428 -18.23 -3.32 -18.20
C ARG A 428 -16.81 -3.10 -17.65
N ASP A 429 -16.36 -1.85 -17.60
CA ASP A 429 -15.13 -1.45 -16.92
C ASP A 429 -15.21 -1.65 -15.38
N CYS A 430 -14.08 -1.44 -14.71
CA CYS A 430 -13.96 -1.66 -13.27
C CYS A 430 -14.83 -0.66 -12.48
N VAL A 431 -15.75 -1.18 -11.67
CA VAL A 431 -16.71 -0.36 -10.90
C VAL A 431 -16.11 0.37 -9.71
N GLY A 432 -14.86 0.07 -9.34
CA GLY A 432 -14.20 0.65 -8.16
C GLY A 432 -12.73 1.03 -8.36
N TYR A 433 -12.27 1.23 -9.61
CA TYR A 433 -10.84 1.49 -9.85
C TYR A 433 -10.37 2.79 -9.19
N LYS A 434 -11.19 3.84 -9.12
CA LYS A 434 -10.73 5.11 -8.51
C LYS A 434 -10.53 4.96 -7.00
N PHE A 435 -11.41 4.24 -6.33
CA PHE A 435 -11.25 3.91 -4.92
C PHE A 435 -10.03 3.01 -4.69
N ALA A 436 -9.84 1.98 -5.53
CA ALA A 436 -8.66 1.11 -5.45
C ALA A 436 -7.34 1.89 -5.64
N LEU A 437 -7.29 2.81 -6.61
CA LEU A 437 -6.12 3.68 -6.82
C LEU A 437 -5.89 4.62 -5.63
N LEU A 438 -6.95 5.18 -5.04
CA LEU A 438 -6.85 5.98 -3.82
C LEU A 438 -6.24 5.16 -2.67
N ALA A 439 -6.74 3.94 -2.45
CA ALA A 439 -6.26 3.04 -1.41
C ALA A 439 -4.78 2.68 -1.58
N VAL A 440 -4.35 2.34 -2.80
CA VAL A 440 -2.95 2.06 -3.12
C VAL A 440 -2.08 3.28 -2.82
N LYS A 441 -2.49 4.48 -3.27
CA LYS A 441 -1.73 5.71 -3.03
C LYS A 441 -1.55 5.99 -1.54
N VAL A 442 -2.65 5.97 -0.79
CA VAL A 442 -2.64 6.19 0.66
C VAL A 442 -1.70 5.20 1.34
N TYR A 443 -1.84 3.90 1.04
CA TYR A 443 -1.01 2.88 1.67
C TYR A 443 0.48 3.05 1.37
N LEU A 444 0.84 3.30 0.10
CA LEU A 444 2.24 3.51 -0.29
C LEU A 444 2.83 4.75 0.39
N ILE A 445 2.09 5.85 0.46
CA ILE A 445 2.54 7.06 1.16
C ILE A 445 2.75 6.78 2.65
N THR A 446 1.76 6.14 3.30
CA THR A 446 1.87 5.78 4.71
C THR A 446 3.08 4.89 4.96
N LEU A 447 3.26 3.83 4.17
CA LEU A 447 4.38 2.90 4.32
C LEU A 447 5.73 3.58 4.10
N LEU A 448 5.88 4.36 3.02
CA LEU A 448 7.15 4.98 2.64
C LEU A 448 7.54 6.18 3.52
N LYS A 449 6.57 6.88 4.12
CA LYS A 449 6.86 7.90 5.15
C LYS A 449 7.30 7.31 6.47
N THR A 450 6.84 6.09 6.80
CA THR A 450 7.14 5.45 8.09
C THR A 450 8.37 4.55 8.03
N TYR A 451 8.59 3.84 6.92
CA TYR A 451 9.61 2.82 6.79
C TYR A 451 10.44 2.97 5.53
N THR A 452 11.74 2.80 5.68
CA THR A 452 12.60 2.32 4.59
C THR A 452 12.39 0.81 4.43
N PHE A 453 12.45 0.31 3.21
CA PHE A 453 12.26 -1.12 2.95
C PHE A 453 13.43 -1.67 2.14
N LYS A 454 13.76 -2.94 2.39
CA LYS A 454 14.69 -3.76 1.60
C LYS A 454 14.08 -5.13 1.42
N VAL A 455 14.32 -5.79 0.30
CA VAL A 455 13.63 -7.05 0.00
C VAL A 455 14.60 -8.12 -0.46
N GLU A 456 14.21 -9.36 -0.32
CA GLU A 456 14.96 -10.50 -0.85
C GLU A 456 14.52 -10.77 -2.30
N GLU A 457 15.48 -10.85 -3.22
CA GLU A 457 15.17 -10.94 -4.66
C GLU A 457 14.57 -12.29 -5.10
N ASN A 458 14.61 -13.29 -4.21
CA ASN A 458 14.09 -14.62 -4.50
C ASN A 458 12.58 -14.55 -4.81
N ASN A 459 12.14 -15.27 -5.85
CA ASN A 459 10.73 -15.42 -6.21
C ASN A 459 9.95 -14.15 -6.62
N CYS A 460 10.64 -13.06 -6.99
CA CYS A 460 10.03 -11.79 -7.42
C CYS A 460 9.61 -11.72 -8.90
N THR A 461 9.52 -12.85 -9.61
CA THR A 461 9.19 -12.88 -11.05
C THR A 461 7.69 -13.01 -11.29
N PRO A 462 7.13 -12.39 -12.35
CA PRO A 462 5.72 -12.52 -12.67
C PRO A 462 5.37 -13.96 -13.05
N LYS A 463 4.29 -14.48 -12.50
CA LYS A 463 3.70 -15.77 -12.81
C LYS A 463 2.24 -15.56 -13.18
N LEU A 464 1.91 -15.95 -14.42
CA LEU A 464 0.55 -15.86 -14.94
C LEU A 464 -0.27 -17.05 -14.43
N ASN A 465 -1.24 -16.80 -13.55
CA ASN A 465 -2.26 -17.75 -13.09
C ASN A 465 -3.66 -17.20 -13.45
N THR A 466 -4.69 -17.49 -12.64
CA THR A 466 -5.99 -16.79 -12.71
C THR A 466 -5.83 -15.28 -12.61
N LEU A 467 -4.90 -14.85 -11.75
CA LEU A 467 -4.39 -13.48 -11.63
C LEU A 467 -2.91 -13.47 -11.97
N LEU A 468 -2.36 -12.28 -12.20
CA LEU A 468 -0.91 -12.12 -12.30
C LEU A 468 -0.31 -11.98 -10.90
N GLU A 469 0.50 -12.95 -10.50
CA GLU A 469 1.08 -13.07 -9.16
C GLU A 469 2.61 -13.13 -9.23
N THR A 470 3.28 -13.06 -8.10
CA THR A 470 4.71 -13.38 -8.04
C THR A 470 4.93 -14.90 -8.05
N SER A 471 6.12 -15.35 -8.46
CA SER A 471 6.52 -16.76 -8.45
C SER A 471 6.55 -17.42 -7.06
N GLY A 472 6.53 -16.64 -5.98
CA GLY A 472 6.57 -17.11 -4.59
C GLY A 472 6.54 -15.94 -3.59
N PRO A 473 6.75 -16.22 -2.28
CA PRO A 473 6.65 -15.20 -1.24
C PRO A 473 7.72 -14.12 -1.41
N TYR A 474 7.35 -12.88 -1.09
CA TYR A 474 8.24 -11.72 -1.15
C TYR A 474 8.59 -11.25 0.25
N ILE A 475 9.82 -11.56 0.69
CA ILE A 475 10.28 -11.22 2.03
C ILE A 475 10.73 -9.76 2.03
N ALA A 476 10.08 -8.93 2.85
CA ALA A 476 10.38 -7.52 3.00
C ALA A 476 10.91 -7.21 4.40
N HIS A 477 12.04 -6.54 4.45
CA HIS A 477 12.67 -5.99 5.64
C HIS A 477 12.29 -4.51 5.74
N LEU A 478 11.44 -4.18 6.71
CA LEU A 478 11.08 -2.81 7.03
C LEU A 478 12.00 -2.31 8.13
N VAL A 479 12.55 -1.11 7.96
CA VAL A 479 13.34 -0.40 8.97
C VAL A 479 12.72 0.97 9.11
N ASN A 480 12.47 1.42 10.35
CA ASN A 480 11.96 2.77 10.61
C ASN A 480 12.74 3.76 9.74
N ALA A 481 12.02 4.54 8.92
CA ALA A 481 12.65 5.52 8.06
C ALA A 481 13.51 6.43 8.95
N PRO A 482 14.70 6.87 8.49
CA PRO A 482 15.55 7.77 9.25
C PRO A 482 14.78 9.07 9.50
N GLY A 483 14.14 9.15 10.66
CA GLY A 483 13.18 10.17 11.05
C GLY A 483 12.97 10.14 12.55
N TRP A 484 12.40 11.22 13.08
CA TRP A 484 12.12 11.36 14.49
C TRP A 484 10.96 10.43 14.89
N THR A 485 11.20 9.51 15.83
CA THR A 485 10.14 8.66 16.39
C THR A 485 9.27 9.45 17.36
N ASP A 486 8.10 8.94 17.74
CA ASP A 486 7.26 9.53 18.82
C ASP A 486 8.06 9.71 20.12
N VAL A 487 9.00 8.80 20.40
CA VAL A 487 9.89 8.88 21.56
C VAL A 487 10.87 10.03 21.41
N ASP A 488 11.44 10.20 20.22
CA ASP A 488 12.35 11.32 19.93
C ASP A 488 11.59 12.65 20.01
N LEU A 489 10.42 12.77 19.38
CA LEU A 489 9.59 13.97 19.39
C LEU A 489 9.07 14.30 20.79
N GLY A 490 8.63 13.30 21.56
CA GLY A 490 8.19 13.48 22.94
C GLY A 490 9.29 14.00 23.88
N SER A 491 10.56 13.84 23.51
CA SER A 491 11.70 14.34 24.29
C SER A 491 12.00 15.84 24.09
N ILE A 492 11.45 16.46 23.04
CA ILE A 492 11.77 17.83 22.61
C ILE A 492 11.09 18.95 23.44
N PRO A 493 9.77 18.97 23.66
CA PRO A 493 9.04 20.19 24.05
C PRO A 493 9.49 20.86 25.33
N CYS A 494 9.99 20.09 26.30
CA CYS A 494 10.49 20.64 27.55
C CYS A 494 11.98 21.04 27.40
N ALA A 495 12.85 20.07 27.10
CA ALA A 495 14.29 20.30 27.18
C ALA A 495 14.82 21.24 26.09
N PHE A 496 14.40 21.03 24.83
CA PHE A 496 14.88 21.83 23.72
C PHE A 496 14.27 23.23 23.72
N SER A 497 13.01 23.39 24.14
CA SER A 497 12.38 24.73 24.22
C SER A 497 13.00 25.58 25.33
N THR A 498 13.32 24.97 26.48
CA THR A 498 14.09 25.66 27.53
C THR A 498 15.48 26.07 27.02
N ALA A 499 16.17 25.18 26.31
CA ALA A 499 17.48 25.48 25.74
C ALA A 499 17.41 26.60 24.68
N GLU A 500 16.50 26.48 23.72
CA GLU A 500 16.32 27.47 22.66
C GLU A 500 15.91 28.83 23.23
N ASN A 501 15.09 28.87 24.28
CA ASN A 501 14.75 30.12 24.94
C ASN A 501 15.98 30.80 25.57
N MET A 502 16.87 30.05 26.21
CA MET A 502 18.13 30.60 26.74
C MET A 502 19.02 31.15 25.64
N VAL A 503 19.19 30.39 24.55
CA VAL A 503 20.04 30.78 23.42
C VAL A 503 19.44 31.98 22.66
N HIS A 504 18.12 32.02 22.51
CA HIS A 504 17.38 33.11 21.88
C HIS A 504 17.50 34.40 22.69
N ARG A 505 17.16 34.37 23.99
CA ARG A 505 17.14 35.56 24.84
C ARG A 505 18.52 36.13 25.15
N SER A 506 19.55 35.28 25.20
CA SER A 506 20.93 35.74 25.30
C SER A 506 21.52 36.20 23.97
N HIS A 507 20.75 36.14 22.87
CA HIS A 507 21.16 36.58 21.53
C HIS A 507 22.50 35.97 21.09
N VAL A 508 22.71 34.67 21.28
CA VAL A 508 23.95 34.00 20.86
C VAL A 508 24.16 34.20 19.35
N GLN A 509 25.34 34.68 18.98
CA GLN A 509 25.71 34.97 17.59
C GLN A 509 26.81 34.04 17.06
N LYS A 510 26.98 34.04 15.74
CA LYS A 510 28.05 33.32 15.06
C LYS A 510 29.41 33.83 15.50
N GLY A 511 30.32 32.91 15.82
CA GLY A 511 31.69 33.23 16.24
C GLY A 511 31.86 33.53 17.73
N GLU A 512 30.77 33.62 18.50
CA GLU A 512 30.84 33.83 19.95
C GLU A 512 31.25 32.56 20.68
N THR A 513 31.94 32.71 21.82
CA THR A 513 32.27 31.65 22.75
C THR A 513 31.22 31.55 23.84
N VAL A 514 30.66 30.35 23.99
CA VAL A 514 29.56 30.06 24.92
C VAL A 514 30.01 28.98 25.90
N VAL A 515 29.94 29.27 27.19
CA VAL A 515 30.12 28.26 28.24
C VAL A 515 28.74 27.72 28.65
N ILE A 516 28.59 26.40 28.68
CA ILE A 516 27.32 25.73 29.03
C ILE A 516 27.56 24.78 30.21
N THR A 517 26.79 24.96 31.28
CA THR A 517 26.81 24.02 32.42
C THR A 517 25.72 22.95 32.28
N GLY A 518 25.87 21.83 32.98
CA GLY A 518 24.81 20.82 33.02
C GLY A 518 24.55 20.10 31.69
N VAL A 519 25.54 20.10 30.78
CA VAL A 519 25.44 19.54 29.42
C VAL A 519 25.10 18.06 29.36
N SER A 520 25.30 17.30 30.45
CA SER A 520 24.88 15.90 30.53
C SER A 520 23.36 15.71 30.64
N GLY A 521 22.62 16.75 31.00
CA GLY A 521 21.16 16.76 31.06
C GLY A 521 20.52 17.17 29.73
N GLY A 522 19.21 16.96 29.61
CA GLY A 522 18.50 17.23 28.35
C GLY A 522 18.60 18.68 27.86
N VAL A 523 18.50 19.66 28.76
CA VAL A 523 18.55 21.09 28.40
C VAL A 523 19.96 21.50 27.93
N GLY A 524 21.00 21.13 28.70
CA GLY A 524 22.37 21.49 28.36
C GLY A 524 22.85 20.83 27.06
N ALA A 525 22.52 19.55 26.83
CA ALA A 525 22.83 18.87 25.58
C ALA A 525 22.12 19.51 24.37
N ALA A 526 20.87 19.94 24.54
CA ALA A 526 20.15 20.68 23.50
C ALA A 526 20.80 22.05 23.24
N ALA A 527 21.21 22.76 24.29
CA ALA A 527 21.85 24.08 24.18
C ALA A 527 23.17 24.00 23.39
N VAL A 528 23.98 22.95 23.58
CA VAL A 528 25.18 22.70 22.76
C VAL A 528 24.81 22.68 21.28
N GLN A 529 23.85 21.85 20.87
CA GLN A 529 23.45 21.73 19.47
C GLN A 529 22.93 23.05 18.90
N LEU A 530 22.11 23.78 19.66
CA LEU A 530 21.50 25.04 19.23
C LEU A 530 22.51 26.19 19.12
N CYS A 531 23.54 26.22 19.99
CA CYS A 531 24.67 27.14 19.88
C CYS A 531 25.55 26.80 18.66
N LYS A 532 25.86 25.51 18.45
CA LYS A 532 26.63 25.06 17.28
C LYS A 532 25.91 25.37 15.97
N ARG A 533 24.58 25.17 15.94
CA ARG A 533 23.72 25.56 14.81
C ARG A 533 23.84 27.05 14.47
N ARG A 534 23.99 27.92 15.47
CA ARG A 534 24.23 29.37 15.29
C ARG A 534 25.68 29.71 14.94
N GLY A 535 26.57 28.73 14.86
CA GLY A 535 27.99 28.91 14.55
C GLY A 535 28.82 29.43 15.72
N ALA A 536 28.37 29.21 16.96
CA ALA A 536 29.14 29.53 18.16
C ALA A 536 30.20 28.46 18.46
N ARG A 537 31.25 28.85 19.19
CA ARG A 537 32.18 27.95 19.88
C ARG A 537 31.58 27.58 21.24
N VAL A 538 31.49 26.30 21.56
CA VAL A 538 30.84 25.80 22.78
C VAL A 538 31.86 25.11 23.68
N ILE A 539 31.95 25.60 24.91
CA ILE A 539 32.75 25.02 25.99
C ILE A 539 31.77 24.39 27.00
N ALA A 540 31.86 23.08 27.16
CA ALA A 540 30.91 22.30 27.94
C ALA A 540 31.47 21.96 29.33
N VAL A 541 30.69 22.20 30.39
CA VAL A 541 31.06 21.80 31.76
C VAL A 541 30.33 20.51 32.14
N ALA A 542 31.06 19.40 32.23
CA ALA A 542 30.50 18.05 32.45
C ALA A 542 31.30 17.23 33.46
N GLY A 543 30.70 16.19 34.05
CA GLY A 543 31.46 15.27 34.91
C GLY A 543 32.61 14.58 34.15
N LYS A 544 33.73 14.30 34.83
CA LYS A 544 34.99 13.77 34.25
C LYS A 544 34.78 12.61 33.27
N HIS A 545 33.91 11.66 33.62
CA HIS A 545 33.64 10.47 32.81
C HIS A 545 32.72 10.71 31.60
N LYS A 546 32.18 11.91 31.43
CA LYS A 546 31.20 12.26 30.38
C LYS A 546 31.77 13.13 29.27
N GLY A 547 33.07 13.46 29.31
CA GLY A 547 33.68 14.43 28.39
C GLY A 547 33.60 14.04 26.91
N GLN A 548 33.96 12.80 26.56
CA GLN A 548 33.88 12.34 25.17
C GLN A 548 32.47 12.47 24.58
N ARG A 549 31.45 12.11 25.37
CA ARG A 549 30.05 12.22 24.96
C ARG A 549 29.64 13.66 24.66
N MET A 550 30.20 14.65 25.37
CA MET A 550 29.87 16.06 25.12
C MET A 550 30.51 16.57 23.82
N LEU A 551 31.69 16.07 23.47
CA LEU A 551 32.31 16.31 22.16
C LEU A 551 31.45 15.69 21.04
N ASP A 552 30.93 14.47 21.24
CA ASP A 552 30.06 13.79 20.26
C ASP A 552 28.72 14.54 20.04
N VAL A 553 28.22 15.24 21.07
CA VAL A 553 27.04 16.11 20.97
C VAL A 553 27.34 17.41 20.21
N GLY A 554 28.61 17.80 20.11
CA GLY A 554 29.09 18.93 19.32
C GLY A 554 29.84 20.01 20.09
N ALA A 555 30.17 19.80 21.36
CA ALA A 555 31.02 20.74 22.09
C ALA A 555 32.42 20.80 21.47
N ASP A 556 33.05 21.97 21.48
CA ASP A 556 34.43 22.15 20.97
C ASP A 556 35.47 21.85 22.05
N GLU A 557 35.10 22.05 23.32
CA GLU A 557 35.97 21.87 24.48
C GLU A 557 35.14 21.43 25.68
N VAL A 558 35.77 20.67 26.60
CA VAL A 558 35.12 20.19 27.82
C VAL A 558 35.98 20.54 29.03
N ILE A 559 35.37 21.21 30.01
CA ILE A 559 35.94 21.43 31.34
C ILE A 559 35.31 20.44 32.30
N ALA A 560 36.12 19.75 33.10
CA ALA A 560 35.57 18.79 34.03
C ALA A 560 34.90 19.48 35.21
N ARG A 561 33.77 18.93 35.64
CA ARG A 561 33.04 19.40 36.83
C ARG A 561 33.94 19.32 38.06
N GLY A 562 33.99 20.42 38.81
CA GLY A 562 34.85 20.57 39.98
C GLY A 562 36.19 21.25 39.67
N GLU A 563 36.55 21.43 38.40
CA GLU A 563 37.63 22.33 38.00
C GLU A 563 37.12 23.77 37.89
N SER A 564 38.00 24.73 38.19
CA SER A 564 37.67 26.15 38.03
C SER A 564 37.65 26.51 36.55
N VAL A 565 36.56 27.14 36.12
CA VAL A 565 36.38 27.64 34.75
C VAL A 565 37.34 28.80 34.50
N SER A 566 37.53 29.72 35.45
CA SER A 566 38.53 30.80 35.34
C SER A 566 39.97 30.32 35.46
N GLY A 567 40.22 29.15 36.05
CA GLY A 567 41.52 28.48 36.02
C GLY A 567 41.83 27.80 34.67
N SER A 568 40.78 27.40 33.94
CA SER A 568 40.91 26.69 32.65
C SER A 568 40.83 27.63 31.44
N LEU A 569 40.14 28.76 31.58
CA LEU A 569 39.94 29.75 30.54
C LEU A 569 40.56 31.09 30.96
N SER A 570 41.07 31.86 29.99
CA SER A 570 41.52 33.21 30.27
C SER A 570 40.36 34.10 30.76
N MET A 571 40.63 35.00 31.69
CA MET A 571 39.68 36.02 32.14
C MET A 571 39.12 36.81 30.96
N MET A 572 37.83 37.18 31.01
CA MET A 572 37.17 37.95 29.96
C MET A 572 37.33 37.35 28.54
N SER A 573 37.10 36.04 28.40
CA SER A 573 37.21 35.33 27.13
C SER A 573 35.88 34.82 26.57
N VAL A 574 34.81 34.86 27.36
CA VAL A 574 33.51 34.27 27.04
C VAL A 574 32.46 35.36 26.82
N GLU A 575 31.69 35.27 25.74
CA GLU A 575 30.60 36.20 25.44
C GLU A 575 29.30 35.81 26.17
N VAL A 576 28.99 34.52 26.26
CA VAL A 576 27.74 34.02 26.84
C VAL A 576 27.97 32.84 27.79
N VAL A 577 27.31 32.88 28.94
CA VAL A 577 27.20 31.73 29.85
C VAL A 577 25.73 31.26 29.86
N LEU A 578 25.51 29.97 29.59
CA LEU A 578 24.22 29.30 29.74
C LEU A 578 24.30 28.35 30.94
N ASP A 579 23.76 28.79 32.08
CA ASP A 579 23.82 28.04 33.34
C ASP A 579 22.49 27.36 33.67
N VAL A 580 22.52 26.03 33.67
CA VAL A 580 21.35 25.18 33.95
C VAL A 580 21.40 24.60 35.37
N VAL A 581 22.53 24.74 36.07
CA VAL A 581 22.81 23.98 37.30
C VAL A 581 22.92 24.88 38.53
N ALA A 582 23.57 26.04 38.40
CA ALA A 582 23.98 26.89 39.53
C ALA A 582 24.89 26.15 40.55
N GLU A 583 25.72 25.22 40.09
CA GLU A 583 26.62 24.39 40.94
C GLU A 583 28.02 24.97 41.08
N LEU A 584 28.51 25.62 40.02
CA LEU A 584 29.82 26.26 40.04
C LEU A 584 29.76 27.54 40.86
N SER A 585 30.92 27.98 41.35
CA SER A 585 31.06 29.30 41.93
C SER A 585 30.53 30.32 40.92
N PHE A 586 29.42 30.98 41.25
CA PHE A 586 28.79 31.95 40.37
C PHE A 586 29.77 33.03 39.92
N THR A 587 30.64 33.47 40.83
CA THR A 587 31.77 34.38 40.56
C THR A 587 32.75 33.84 39.51
N ASP A 588 33.06 32.54 39.51
CA ASP A 588 33.97 31.91 38.54
C ASP A 588 33.43 32.00 37.09
N LEU A 589 32.11 31.88 36.93
CA LEU A 589 31.45 32.07 35.63
C LEU A 589 31.41 33.55 35.21
N LEU A 590 31.25 34.48 36.17
CA LEU A 590 31.28 35.92 35.89
C LEU A 590 32.69 36.42 35.55
N ASP A 591 33.74 35.77 36.06
CA ASP A 591 35.13 36.13 35.84
C ASP A 591 35.58 35.93 34.39
N VAL A 592 35.12 34.83 33.78
CA VAL A 592 35.40 34.52 32.37
C VAL A 592 34.54 35.33 31.39
N LEU A 593 33.43 35.91 31.83
CA LEU A 593 32.62 36.80 30.99
C LEU A 593 33.36 38.09 30.62
N LYS A 594 33.28 38.45 29.34
CA LYS A 594 33.73 39.72 28.77
C LYS A 594 32.90 40.90 29.25
N LYS A 595 33.40 42.11 28.99
CA LYS A 595 32.56 43.32 29.07
C LYS A 595 31.42 43.21 28.05
N GLY A 596 30.19 43.54 28.47
CA GLY A 596 28.97 43.28 27.69
C GLY A 596 28.53 41.82 27.67
N GLY A 597 29.16 40.95 28.49
CA GLY A 597 28.87 39.53 28.54
C GLY A 597 27.45 39.22 29.05
N ARG A 598 26.90 38.09 28.61
CA ARG A 598 25.50 37.71 28.87
C ARG A 598 25.43 36.40 29.65
N TYR A 599 24.62 36.39 30.70
CA TYR A 599 24.38 35.21 31.52
C TYR A 599 22.91 34.82 31.42
N ALA A 600 22.60 33.60 31.00
CA ALA A 600 21.23 33.09 30.93
C ALA A 600 21.07 31.84 31.79
N THR A 601 19.96 31.74 32.50
CA THR A 601 19.63 30.58 33.33
C THR A 601 18.17 30.18 33.22
N ALA A 602 17.93 28.87 33.33
CA ALA A 602 16.60 28.28 33.37
C ALA A 602 16.43 27.23 34.50
N GLY A 603 17.39 27.15 35.42
CA GLY A 603 17.39 26.15 36.49
C GLY A 603 18.51 26.37 37.50
N ALA A 604 18.30 25.86 38.71
CA ALA A 604 19.21 26.04 39.85
C ALA A 604 19.25 24.77 40.73
N ILE A 605 19.45 23.61 40.11
CA ILE A 605 19.34 22.30 40.80
C ILE A 605 20.39 22.10 41.90
N ALA A 606 21.53 22.80 41.85
CA ALA A 606 22.56 22.72 42.88
C ALA A 606 22.39 23.74 44.02
N GLY A 607 21.51 24.73 43.85
CA GLY A 607 21.25 25.74 44.87
C GLY A 607 20.64 27.02 44.28
N PRO A 608 19.56 27.57 44.87
CA PRO A 608 18.87 28.73 44.31
C PRO A 608 19.49 30.09 44.71
N ILE A 609 20.47 30.11 45.60
CA ILE A 609 21.04 31.34 46.18
C ILE A 609 22.53 31.46 45.79
N VAL A 610 22.90 32.62 45.27
CA VAL A 610 24.29 32.99 44.93
C VAL A 610 24.58 34.41 45.42
N GLU A 611 25.83 34.69 45.78
CA GLU A 611 26.30 36.04 46.11
C GLU A 611 26.86 36.73 44.86
N LEU A 612 26.49 38.00 44.64
CA LEU A 612 26.94 38.81 43.50
C LEU A 612 27.64 40.08 44.00
N ASP A 613 28.89 40.27 43.59
CA ASP A 613 29.54 41.58 43.67
C ASP A 613 28.98 42.49 42.58
N ILE A 614 28.20 43.49 42.98
CA ILE A 614 27.57 44.46 42.08
C ILE A 614 28.60 45.22 41.23
N ARG A 615 29.85 45.37 41.71
CA ARG A 615 30.93 45.99 40.93
C ARG A 615 31.27 45.18 39.70
N THR A 616 31.26 43.85 39.79
CA THR A 616 31.47 42.96 38.64
C THR A 616 30.36 43.16 37.61
N LEU A 617 29.11 43.33 38.04
CA LEU A 617 27.98 43.56 37.16
C LEU A 617 28.11 44.87 36.37
N TYR A 618 28.23 46.02 37.05
CA TYR A 618 28.20 47.32 36.35
C TYR A 618 29.54 47.70 35.70
N LEU A 619 30.70 47.25 36.21
CA LEU A 619 32.00 47.56 35.59
C LEU A 619 32.28 46.71 34.34
N LYS A 620 31.63 45.56 34.23
CA LYS A 620 31.64 44.73 33.01
C LYS A 620 30.40 44.91 32.14
N ASP A 621 29.44 45.75 32.52
CA ASP A 621 28.18 45.94 31.77
C ASP A 621 27.48 44.59 31.45
N LEU A 622 27.39 43.68 32.43
CA LEU A 622 26.80 42.35 32.19
C LEU A 622 25.27 42.40 32.10
N SER A 623 24.69 41.48 31.33
CA SER A 623 23.24 41.30 31.21
C SER A 623 22.80 39.91 31.67
N PHE A 624 21.82 39.83 32.57
CA PHE A 624 21.31 38.57 33.13
C PHE A 624 19.90 38.26 32.63
N PHE A 625 19.67 37.01 32.22
CA PHE A 625 18.41 36.54 31.65
C PHE A 625 17.86 35.35 32.44
N GLY A 626 16.67 35.52 33.01
CA GLY A 626 15.86 34.40 33.51
C GLY A 626 14.96 33.87 32.39
N CYS A 627 15.09 32.59 32.03
CA CYS A 627 14.54 32.02 30.79
C CYS A 627 13.36 31.07 30.99
N THR A 628 12.49 31.34 31.97
CA THR A 628 11.29 30.52 32.25
C THR A 628 10.17 30.74 31.23
N LEU A 629 9.81 32.00 30.96
CA LEU A 629 8.78 32.35 29.97
C LEU A 629 9.39 32.29 28.56
N GLN A 630 8.73 31.55 27.67
CA GLN A 630 9.17 31.33 26.29
C GLN A 630 8.39 32.24 25.35
N ASP A 631 9.10 32.91 24.44
CA ASP A 631 8.47 33.68 23.37
C ASP A 631 7.84 32.75 22.34
N GLU A 632 6.79 33.21 21.66
CA GLU A 632 5.95 32.40 20.75
C GLU A 632 6.76 31.69 19.66
N GLU A 633 7.83 32.33 19.18
CA GLU A 633 8.67 31.80 18.11
C GLU A 633 9.59 30.64 18.55
N VAL A 634 9.85 30.47 19.85
CA VAL A 634 10.85 29.51 20.36
C VAL A 634 10.53 28.08 19.94
N PHE A 635 9.29 27.62 20.15
CA PHE A 635 8.89 26.27 19.79
C PHE A 635 8.76 26.09 18.27
N GLY A 636 8.22 27.09 17.57
CA GLY A 636 8.12 27.08 16.11
C GLY A 636 9.49 26.99 15.42
N ASN A 637 10.51 27.63 15.99
CA ASN A 637 11.88 27.53 15.51
C ASN A 637 12.44 26.10 15.66
N LEU A 638 12.17 25.43 16.79
CA LEU A 638 12.58 24.03 16.98
C LEU A 638 11.97 23.09 15.95
N VAL A 639 10.67 23.23 15.66
CA VAL A 639 10.00 22.44 14.62
C VAL A 639 10.72 22.61 13.29
N LYS A 640 11.01 23.86 12.88
CA LYS A 640 11.76 24.13 11.63
C LYS A 640 13.16 23.52 11.62
N TYR A 641 13.87 23.50 12.76
CA TYR A 641 15.21 22.90 12.83
C TYR A 641 15.17 21.38 12.70
N ILE A 642 14.14 20.74 13.27
CA ILE A 642 13.87 19.31 13.15
C ILE A 642 13.60 18.95 11.69
N GLU A 643 12.69 19.68 11.03
CA GLU A 643 12.32 19.48 9.63
C GLU A 643 13.51 19.63 8.67
N LYS A 644 14.43 20.55 8.97
CA LYS A 644 15.67 20.77 8.20
C LYS A 644 16.81 19.81 8.54
N GLY A 645 16.65 18.95 9.55
CA GLY A 645 17.72 18.05 10.02
C GLY A 645 18.91 18.79 10.65
N GLU A 646 18.71 20.01 11.15
CA GLU A 646 19.76 20.86 11.74
C GLU A 646 20.12 20.47 13.19
N ILE A 647 19.26 19.68 13.84
CA ILE A 647 19.46 19.14 15.20
C ILE A 647 19.24 17.63 15.23
N LYS A 648 19.89 16.95 16.18
CA LYS A 648 19.89 15.49 16.33
C LYS A 648 19.03 15.06 17.52
N ARG A 649 18.44 13.87 17.40
CA ARG A 649 17.74 13.17 18.49
C ARG A 649 18.62 13.02 19.73
N HIS A 650 18.05 13.27 20.91
CA HIS A 650 18.77 13.18 22.18
C HIS A 650 17.93 12.50 23.27
N VAL A 651 17.57 11.24 23.02
CA VAL A 651 16.95 10.36 24.01
C VAL A 651 18.06 9.64 24.77
N GLY A 652 18.01 9.68 26.10
CA GLY A 652 18.93 8.98 26.97
C GLY A 652 18.54 7.52 27.12
N GLU A 653 17.40 7.28 27.78
CA GLU A 653 16.86 5.96 28.04
C GLU A 653 15.33 5.96 27.92
N VAL A 654 14.76 4.81 27.57
CA VAL A 654 13.32 4.63 27.38
C VAL A 654 12.84 3.52 28.30
N PHE A 655 11.86 3.83 29.15
CA PHE A 655 11.25 2.87 30.07
C PHE A 655 9.77 2.71 29.76
N LYS A 656 9.21 1.54 30.08
CA LYS A 656 7.74 1.38 30.07
C LYS A 656 7.19 2.07 31.32
N LEU A 657 5.96 2.58 31.26
CA LEU A 657 5.34 3.24 32.41
C LEU A 657 5.33 2.38 33.68
N LYS A 658 5.16 1.06 33.54
CA LYS A 658 5.20 0.10 34.66
C LYS A 658 6.58 0.03 35.36
N ASP A 659 7.64 0.43 34.68
CA ASP A 659 9.03 0.38 35.16
C ASP A 659 9.48 1.76 35.71
N ILE A 660 8.53 2.64 36.06
CA ILE A 660 8.83 4.00 36.52
C ILE A 660 9.71 4.05 37.78
N GLY A 661 9.60 3.06 38.66
CA GLY A 661 10.47 2.94 39.84
C GLY A 661 11.94 2.78 39.44
N THR A 662 12.22 1.84 38.53
CA THR A 662 13.57 1.66 37.96
C THR A 662 14.02 2.90 37.21
N ALA A 663 13.15 3.53 36.42
CA ALA A 663 13.48 4.78 35.73
C ALA A 663 13.93 5.88 36.71
N GLN A 664 13.28 5.98 37.88
CA GLN A 664 13.62 6.93 38.93
C GLN A 664 14.94 6.59 39.61
N GLU A 665 15.22 5.32 39.90
CA GLU A 665 16.50 4.86 40.48
C GLU A 665 17.67 5.20 39.54
N VAL A 666 17.55 4.87 38.25
CA VAL A 666 18.56 5.19 37.24
C VAL A 666 18.72 6.71 37.10
N PHE A 667 17.63 7.48 37.11
CA PHE A 667 17.70 8.94 37.07
C PHE A 667 18.45 9.53 38.27
N GLN A 668 18.22 8.99 39.47
CA GLN A 668 18.88 9.44 40.71
C GLN A 668 20.37 9.07 40.79
N SER A 669 20.79 7.99 40.11
CA SER A 669 22.22 7.61 40.02
C SER A 669 23.10 8.69 39.40
N LYS A 670 22.50 9.58 38.58
CA LYS A 670 23.19 10.61 37.78
C LYS A 670 24.28 10.06 36.83
N GLU A 671 24.34 8.74 36.62
CA GLU A 671 25.30 8.12 35.70
C GLU A 671 24.87 8.27 34.24
N SER A 672 23.56 8.16 33.99
CA SER A 672 22.96 8.32 32.66
C SER A 672 23.07 9.76 32.13
N SER A 673 22.85 9.93 30.82
CA SER A 673 22.88 11.24 30.16
C SER A 673 21.74 11.34 29.14
N GLY A 674 21.16 12.53 29.00
CA GLY A 674 20.04 12.80 28.11
C GLY A 674 18.65 12.71 28.76
N LYS A 675 17.60 12.71 27.94
CA LYS A 675 16.20 12.73 28.41
C LYS A 675 15.67 11.31 28.58
N PHE A 676 15.03 11.04 29.71
CA PHE A 676 14.32 9.79 29.95
C PHE A 676 12.90 9.90 29.43
N VAL A 677 12.44 8.89 28.70
CA VAL A 677 11.09 8.85 28.11
C VAL A 677 10.34 7.65 28.65
N LEU A 678 9.11 7.88 29.14
CA LEU A 678 8.19 6.82 29.55
C LEU A 678 7.23 6.49 28.41
N LYS A 679 7.22 5.25 27.93
CA LYS A 679 6.19 4.73 27.01
C LYS A 679 4.93 4.36 27.79
N VAL A 680 3.81 5.02 27.45
CA VAL A 680 2.51 4.91 28.14
C VAL A 680 1.60 3.85 27.49
N LYS A 681 1.99 3.27 26.34
CA LYS A 681 1.28 2.17 25.67
C LYS A 681 2.18 0.96 25.52
#